data_AF-A0A671P0S0-F1
#
_entry.id   AF-A0A671P0S0-F1
#
_cell.length_a   1.000
_cell.length_b   1.000
_cell.length_c   1.000
_cell.angle_alpha   90.00
_cell.angle_beta   90.00
_cell.angle_gamma   90.00
#
_symmetry.space_group_name_H-M   'P 1'
#
loop_
_entity.id
_entity.type
_entity.pdbx_description
1 polymer ?
#
loop_
_entity_poly.entity_id
_entity_poly.type
_entity_poly.pdbx_seq_one_letter_code
_entity_poly.pdbx_strand_id
1 'polypeptide(L)'
;MSTIYNTATVCKIDDPTDCQTLEPGLESIMANSRDYDERLHVWEGWRVASGMKMRPLYEKYVDLKNEAAKLNNYEDHGDYWRGDYETIDEPEYSYSRDQVMEDARRIYKEILPLYKELHAYVRAQLQDVYPGHIASDACLPAHLLGDMWGRFWTNLYPLMIPYPEKPDIDVSSEMVAQGWDELRLFKEAEKFFMSVNMSAMFENFWTNSMFIKPEGRDVVCHPTAWDMGNREDFRIKMCTKVNMDDFLTVHHEMGHNQYQMAYRHHTYLLRDGANEGFHEAVGEIMSLSAATPSHLQSLGLLPPDFKQDYETDINFLLKQALTIVATLPFTYMLEEWRWQVFKETIPKDEWMLRWWQMKRELVGVAEAVPRDESYCDPPALFHVSGDYSFIRYFTRTIYQFQFQEALCEAAGHTGPLFKCDITNSTKAGNKLRHMLELGRSMSWTRALEDVAGTTKMDSQPLLHYFSTLMEWLKEENQKNNRVPGWNVNINPTNIMNYNYKWNYTWNTNEIYLFKSTMAFAMHCMNIGCHDIIKRNLSSCSSDLIIKFPLLSLHRLSRERINGAFLLNDETLEFVGLQATLAPPKEEKFTVWLVVFGVVMGVTVFGGIYLITTGILNRKKKAKKADETVNPYENSDDGEVNKAFEEDIEQTGL
;
A
#
# COMPACT_ATOMS: atom_id res chain seq x y z
N MET A 1 -15.75 -8.53 -10.59
CA MET A 1 -14.40 -8.20 -10.11
C MET A 1 -13.37 -9.17 -10.67
N SER A 2 -13.54 -10.49 -10.51
CA SER A 2 -12.61 -11.51 -11.03
C SER A 2 -12.23 -11.37 -12.51
N THR A 3 -13.19 -11.07 -13.40
CA THR A 3 -12.87 -10.80 -14.82
C THR A 3 -11.93 -9.61 -14.99
N ILE A 4 -12.16 -8.51 -14.26
CA ILE A 4 -11.29 -7.33 -14.31
C ILE A 4 -9.88 -7.70 -13.85
N TYR A 5 -9.76 -8.51 -12.80
CA TYR A 5 -8.46 -8.98 -12.31
C TYR A 5 -7.74 -9.79 -13.38
N ASN A 6 -8.42 -10.78 -13.97
CA ASN A 6 -7.79 -11.72 -14.91
C ASN A 6 -7.45 -11.11 -16.27
N THR A 7 -8.17 -10.06 -16.70
CA THR A 7 -8.00 -9.47 -18.04
C THR A 7 -7.40 -8.07 -18.01
N ALA A 8 -7.07 -7.52 -16.84
CA ALA A 8 -6.41 -6.22 -16.76
C ALA A 8 -4.99 -6.33 -17.34
N THR A 9 -4.62 -5.31 -18.12
CA THR A 9 -3.31 -5.21 -18.76
C THR A 9 -2.68 -3.86 -18.46
N VAL A 10 -1.36 -3.85 -18.35
CA VAL A 10 -0.54 -2.62 -18.27
C VAL A 10 0.44 -2.65 -19.43
N CYS A 11 0.52 -1.55 -20.17
CA CYS A 11 1.44 -1.43 -21.30
C CYS A 11 2.79 -0.92 -20.83
N LYS A 12 3.87 -1.31 -21.52
CA LYS A 12 5.22 -0.86 -21.17
C LYS A 12 5.33 0.65 -21.29
N ILE A 13 6.21 1.24 -20.49
CA ILE A 13 6.44 2.69 -20.47
C ILE A 13 6.90 3.22 -21.84
N ASP A 14 7.78 2.46 -22.51
CA ASP A 14 8.37 2.84 -23.80
C ASP A 14 7.61 2.28 -25.02
N ASP A 15 6.64 1.39 -24.82
CA ASP A 15 5.85 0.78 -25.89
C ASP A 15 4.37 0.64 -25.49
N PRO A 16 3.51 1.58 -25.92
CA PRO A 16 2.09 1.54 -25.60
C PRO A 16 1.32 0.44 -26.35
N THR A 17 1.97 -0.31 -27.26
CA THR A 17 1.36 -1.44 -27.98
C THR A 17 1.67 -2.80 -27.34
N ASP A 18 2.72 -2.88 -26.51
CA ASP A 18 3.07 -4.07 -25.73
C ASP A 18 2.41 -4.01 -24.35
N CYS A 19 1.24 -4.64 -24.23
CA CYS A 19 0.46 -4.70 -23.01
C CYS A 19 0.45 -6.11 -22.42
N GLN A 20 0.76 -6.20 -21.13
CA GLN A 20 0.92 -7.47 -20.44
C GLN A 20 -0.14 -7.63 -19.34
N THR A 21 -0.67 -8.84 -19.20
CA THR A 21 -1.45 -9.26 -18.04
C THR A 21 -0.55 -9.45 -16.83
N LEU A 22 -1.15 -9.53 -15.63
CA LEU A 22 -0.43 -9.78 -14.38
C LEU A 22 0.45 -11.04 -14.48
N GLU A 23 -0.18 -12.19 -14.69
CA GLU A 23 0.49 -13.47 -14.94
C GLU A 23 0.57 -13.73 -16.46
N PRO A 24 1.74 -14.10 -17.03
CA PRO A 24 3.07 -14.18 -16.40
C PRO A 24 3.90 -12.87 -16.51
N GLY A 25 3.36 -11.81 -17.12
CA GLY A 25 4.13 -10.65 -17.58
C GLY A 25 4.56 -9.71 -16.45
N LEU A 26 3.60 -8.99 -15.86
CA LEU A 26 3.90 -7.95 -14.87
C LEU A 26 4.55 -8.51 -13.61
N GLU A 27 4.22 -9.74 -13.21
CA GLU A 27 4.87 -10.40 -12.07
C GLU A 27 6.37 -10.61 -12.29
N SER A 28 6.78 -10.96 -13.50
CA SER A 28 8.20 -11.12 -13.83
C SER A 28 8.96 -9.79 -13.68
N ILE A 29 8.35 -8.67 -14.05
CA ILE A 29 8.94 -7.33 -13.87
C ILE A 29 9.04 -7.02 -12.37
N MET A 30 7.97 -7.21 -11.61
CA MET A 30 7.96 -6.95 -10.17
C MET A 30 8.87 -7.89 -9.37
N ALA A 31 9.19 -9.08 -9.87
CA ALA A 31 10.16 -9.99 -9.25
C ALA A 31 11.62 -9.63 -9.59
N ASN A 32 11.89 -9.33 -10.87
CA ASN A 32 13.27 -9.31 -11.38
C ASN A 32 13.81 -7.90 -11.66
N SER A 33 12.96 -6.94 -12.03
CA SER A 33 13.44 -5.59 -12.32
C SER A 33 14.03 -4.93 -11.07
N ARG A 34 15.10 -4.17 -11.30
CA ARG A 34 15.78 -3.31 -10.33
C ARG A 34 15.71 -1.84 -10.72
N ASP A 35 14.95 -1.52 -11.77
CA ASP A 35 14.69 -0.14 -12.18
C ASP A 35 13.55 0.42 -11.32
N TYR A 36 13.79 1.55 -10.65
CA TYR A 36 12.81 2.18 -9.77
C TYR A 36 11.55 2.62 -10.53
N ASP A 37 11.74 3.28 -11.68
CA ASP A 37 10.68 3.90 -12.46
C ASP A 37 9.85 2.83 -13.20
N GLU A 38 10.50 1.77 -13.71
CA GLU A 38 9.79 0.64 -14.33
C GLU A 38 8.86 -0.05 -13.33
N ARG A 39 9.37 -0.33 -12.12
CA ARG A 39 8.57 -0.94 -11.05
C ARG A 39 7.44 -0.03 -10.60
N LEU A 40 7.70 1.27 -10.48
CA LEU A 40 6.69 2.26 -10.13
C LEU A 40 5.57 2.31 -11.17
N HIS A 41 5.93 2.35 -12.46
CA HIS A 41 4.99 2.35 -13.59
C HIS A 41 4.09 1.11 -13.57
N VAL A 42 4.68 -0.08 -13.42
CA VAL A 42 3.93 -1.34 -13.36
C VAL A 42 3.02 -1.40 -12.13
N TRP A 43 3.53 -0.99 -10.97
CA TRP A 43 2.79 -0.99 -9.71
C TRP A 43 1.60 -0.03 -9.73
N GLU A 44 1.79 1.18 -10.26
CA GLU A 44 0.73 2.18 -10.40
C GLU A 44 -0.27 1.77 -11.48
N GLY A 45 0.23 1.40 -12.66
CA GLY A 45 -0.59 0.98 -13.79
C GLY A 45 -1.51 -0.17 -13.43
N TRP A 46 -1.04 -1.13 -12.62
CA TRP A 46 -1.88 -2.24 -12.16
C TRP A 46 -3.05 -1.76 -11.30
N ARG A 47 -2.81 -0.84 -10.37
CA ARG A 47 -3.84 -0.31 -9.46
C ARG A 47 -4.87 0.53 -10.18
N VAL A 48 -4.46 1.29 -11.20
CA VAL A 48 -5.36 2.03 -12.10
C VAL A 48 -6.16 1.05 -12.98
N ALA A 49 -5.50 0.07 -13.59
CA ALA A 49 -6.13 -0.85 -14.53
C ALA A 49 -7.09 -1.85 -13.87
N SER A 50 -6.87 -2.17 -12.59
CA SER A 50 -7.67 -3.12 -11.80
C SER A 50 -8.42 -2.45 -10.64
N GLY A 51 -7.73 -2.12 -9.54
CA GLY A 51 -8.30 -1.64 -8.28
C GLY A 51 -9.26 -0.47 -8.42
N MET A 52 -8.85 0.57 -9.16
CA MET A 52 -9.71 1.74 -9.43
C MET A 52 -11.01 1.36 -10.15
N LYS A 53 -10.95 0.44 -11.13
CA LYS A 53 -12.17 -0.07 -11.81
C LYS A 53 -13.04 -0.94 -10.92
N MET A 54 -12.45 -1.57 -9.90
CA MET A 54 -13.19 -2.40 -8.93
C MET A 54 -13.81 -1.60 -7.80
N ARG A 55 -13.41 -0.34 -7.56
CA ARG A 55 -13.92 0.51 -6.47
C ARG A 55 -15.46 0.48 -6.31
N PRO A 56 -16.27 0.85 -7.32
CA PRO A 56 -17.74 0.83 -7.18
C PRO A 56 -18.32 -0.59 -7.04
N LEU A 57 -17.65 -1.59 -7.60
CA LEU A 57 -18.08 -2.99 -7.48
C LEU A 57 -17.83 -3.51 -6.06
N TYR A 58 -16.71 -3.12 -5.45
CA TYR A 58 -16.33 -3.53 -4.10
C TYR A 58 -17.24 -2.88 -3.05
N GLU A 59 -17.61 -1.59 -3.23
CA GLU A 59 -18.61 -0.93 -2.39
C GLU A 59 -19.94 -1.68 -2.37
N LYS A 60 -20.46 -2.03 -3.55
CA LYS A 60 -21.71 -2.81 -3.66
C LYS A 60 -21.55 -4.23 -3.12
N TYR A 61 -20.39 -4.84 -3.31
CA TYR A 61 -20.07 -6.17 -2.78
C TYR A 61 -20.14 -6.19 -1.25
N VAL A 62 -19.54 -5.20 -0.57
CA VAL A 62 -19.56 -5.09 0.90
C VAL A 62 -21.01 -4.97 1.39
N ASP A 63 -21.81 -4.09 0.78
CA ASP A 63 -23.22 -3.90 1.16
C ASP A 63 -24.01 -5.21 1.08
N LEU A 64 -23.92 -5.91 -0.07
CA LEU A 64 -24.65 -7.17 -0.31
C LEU A 64 -24.18 -8.31 0.59
N LYS A 65 -22.87 -8.38 0.86
CA LYS A 65 -22.30 -9.41 1.75
C LYS A 65 -22.68 -9.19 3.20
N ASN A 66 -22.70 -7.95 3.67
CA ASN A 66 -23.19 -7.60 5.00
C ASN A 66 -24.67 -7.90 5.16
N GLU A 67 -25.50 -7.60 4.14
CA GLU A 67 -26.92 -7.97 4.15
C GLU A 67 -27.10 -9.48 4.26
N ALA A 68 -26.38 -10.26 3.44
CA ALA A 68 -26.43 -11.72 3.50
C ALA A 68 -25.98 -12.27 4.87
N ALA A 69 -24.92 -11.72 5.47
CA ALA A 69 -24.44 -12.14 6.79
C ALA A 69 -25.47 -11.86 7.89
N LYS A 70 -26.07 -10.65 7.91
CA LYS A 70 -27.11 -10.27 8.87
C LYS A 70 -28.35 -11.14 8.75
N LEU A 71 -28.76 -11.50 7.54
CA LEU A 71 -29.87 -12.45 7.29
C LEU A 71 -29.57 -13.87 7.81
N ASN A 72 -28.29 -14.23 7.98
CA ASN A 72 -27.84 -15.49 8.56
C ASN A 72 -27.47 -15.37 10.06
N ASN A 73 -27.90 -14.29 10.74
CA ASN A 73 -27.65 -14.02 12.17
C ASN A 73 -26.17 -13.82 12.55
N TYR A 74 -25.33 -13.35 11.62
CA TYR A 74 -23.99 -12.83 11.92
C TYR A 74 -24.02 -11.29 12.04
N GLU A 75 -23.04 -10.69 12.73
CA GLU A 75 -22.96 -9.22 12.87
C GLU A 75 -22.70 -8.52 11.52
N ASP A 76 -21.75 -9.05 10.77
CA ASP A 76 -21.25 -8.56 9.49
C ASP A 76 -20.57 -9.69 8.71
N HIS A 77 -20.10 -9.41 7.48
CA HIS A 77 -19.45 -10.46 6.69
C HIS A 77 -18.11 -10.94 7.25
N GLY A 78 -17.41 -10.10 8.01
CA GLY A 78 -16.21 -10.50 8.74
C GLY A 78 -16.53 -11.49 9.86
N ASP A 79 -17.62 -11.27 10.60
CA ASP A 79 -18.12 -12.22 11.61
C ASP A 79 -18.49 -13.57 10.98
N TYR A 80 -19.11 -13.55 9.80
CA TYR A 80 -19.39 -14.77 9.03
C TYR A 80 -18.11 -15.58 8.73
N TRP A 81 -17.03 -14.95 8.25
CA TRP A 81 -15.77 -15.68 7.99
C TRP A 81 -15.11 -16.19 9.26
N ARG A 82 -15.11 -15.41 10.35
CA ARG A 82 -14.55 -15.85 11.63
C ARG A 82 -15.29 -17.06 12.22
N GLY A 83 -16.51 -17.33 11.75
CA GLY A 83 -17.29 -18.53 12.07
C GLY A 83 -16.58 -19.85 11.76
N ASP A 84 -15.59 -19.88 10.85
CA ASP A 84 -14.83 -21.11 10.57
C ASP A 84 -13.97 -21.56 11.77
N TYR A 85 -13.58 -20.63 12.63
CA TYR A 85 -12.80 -20.89 13.84
C TYR A 85 -13.68 -21.14 15.08
N GLU A 86 -14.98 -20.91 14.99
CA GLU A 86 -15.90 -21.10 16.12
C GLU A 86 -16.06 -22.59 16.44
N THR A 87 -15.87 -22.95 17.70
CA THR A 87 -16.08 -24.32 18.19
C THR A 87 -17.01 -24.30 19.39
N ILE A 88 -18.09 -25.07 19.31
CA ILE A 88 -19.03 -25.32 20.41
C ILE A 88 -18.70 -26.70 20.97
N ASP A 89 -17.92 -26.73 22.04
CA ASP A 89 -17.38 -27.96 22.64
C ASP A 89 -17.36 -27.80 24.17
N GLU A 90 -16.61 -28.64 24.88
CA GLU A 90 -16.27 -28.43 26.29
C GLU A 90 -15.53 -27.09 26.48
N PRO A 91 -15.59 -26.46 27.67
CA PRO A 91 -15.02 -25.12 27.88
C PRO A 91 -13.53 -24.98 27.52
N GLU A 92 -12.75 -26.06 27.62
CA GLU A 92 -11.33 -26.11 27.27
C GLU A 92 -11.07 -26.06 25.76
N TYR A 93 -12.01 -26.54 24.95
CA TYR A 93 -11.91 -26.65 23.49
C TYR A 93 -12.84 -25.69 22.75
N SER A 94 -13.69 -24.97 23.47
CA SER A 94 -14.56 -23.95 22.92
C SER A 94 -13.77 -22.73 22.48
N TYR A 95 -14.13 -22.18 21.32
CA TYR A 95 -13.46 -21.03 20.73
C TYR A 95 -14.49 -20.11 20.08
N SER A 96 -14.41 -18.81 20.36
CA SER A 96 -15.38 -17.84 19.84
C SER A 96 -14.86 -17.11 18.59
N ARG A 97 -15.78 -16.51 17.83
CA ARG A 97 -15.46 -15.72 16.63
C ARG A 97 -14.65 -14.45 16.94
N ASP A 98 -14.73 -13.92 18.15
CA ASP A 98 -13.93 -12.75 18.55
C ASP A 98 -12.53 -13.15 19.01
N GLN A 99 -12.37 -14.35 19.57
CA GLN A 99 -11.07 -14.82 20.06
C GLN A 99 -10.02 -14.92 18.95
N VAL A 100 -10.41 -15.23 17.70
CA VAL A 100 -9.45 -15.23 16.57
C VAL A 100 -8.85 -13.85 16.33
N MET A 101 -9.64 -12.78 16.53
CA MET A 101 -9.14 -11.40 16.41
C MET A 101 -8.19 -11.07 17.56
N GLU A 102 -8.54 -11.46 18.79
CA GLU A 102 -7.72 -11.26 19.98
C GLU A 102 -6.36 -11.96 19.87
N ASP A 103 -6.37 -13.23 19.47
CA ASP A 103 -5.16 -14.01 19.25
C ASP A 103 -4.32 -13.45 18.10
N ALA A 104 -4.93 -13.09 16.96
CA ALA A 104 -4.19 -12.49 15.85
C ALA A 104 -3.50 -11.17 16.27
N ARG A 105 -4.20 -10.30 17.00
CA ARG A 105 -3.67 -9.03 17.53
C ARG A 105 -2.55 -9.26 18.55
N ARG A 106 -2.69 -10.26 19.42
CA ARG A 106 -1.67 -10.64 20.41
C ARG A 106 -0.41 -11.17 19.73
N ILE A 107 -0.57 -12.16 18.86
CA ILE A 107 0.52 -12.80 18.11
C ILE A 107 1.27 -11.78 17.24
N TYR A 108 0.54 -10.88 16.56
CA TYR A 108 1.18 -9.80 15.79
C TYR A 108 2.11 -8.94 16.67
N LYS A 109 1.70 -8.60 17.90
CA LYS A 109 2.55 -7.84 18.84
C LYS A 109 3.78 -8.64 19.29
N GLU A 110 3.64 -9.94 19.50
CA GLU A 110 4.72 -10.85 19.89
C GLU A 110 5.78 -10.97 18.78
N ILE A 111 5.35 -10.97 17.50
CA ILE A 111 6.22 -11.10 16.32
C ILE A 111 6.85 -9.77 15.89
N LEU A 112 6.20 -8.64 16.21
CA LEU A 112 6.61 -7.31 15.79
C LEU A 112 8.11 -6.97 16.06
N PRO A 113 8.74 -7.35 17.19
CA PRO A 113 10.16 -7.11 17.41
C PRO A 113 11.04 -7.77 16.34
N LEU A 114 10.80 -9.04 16.00
CA LEU A 114 11.54 -9.75 14.95
C LEU A 114 11.35 -9.07 13.59
N TYR A 115 10.11 -8.73 13.27
CA TYR A 115 9.81 -8.03 12.01
C TYR A 115 10.50 -6.66 11.92
N LYS A 116 10.59 -5.89 13.01
CA LYS A 116 11.27 -4.58 13.00
C LYS A 116 12.76 -4.67 12.72
N GLU A 117 13.42 -5.71 13.24
CA GLU A 117 14.84 -5.97 12.98
C GLU A 117 15.05 -6.38 11.52
N LEU A 118 14.21 -7.27 11.00
CA LEU A 118 14.23 -7.68 9.59
C LEU A 118 13.96 -6.49 8.66
N HIS A 119 12.94 -5.68 8.96
CA HIS A 119 12.57 -4.49 8.19
C HIS A 119 13.73 -3.49 8.10
N ALA A 120 14.41 -3.22 9.21
CA ALA A 120 15.55 -2.30 9.21
C ALA A 120 16.74 -2.82 8.41
N TYR A 121 17.01 -4.14 8.46
CA TYR A 121 18.03 -4.76 7.62
C TYR A 121 17.67 -4.62 6.13
N VAL A 122 16.45 -5.01 5.75
CA VAL A 122 15.96 -4.92 4.36
C VAL A 122 15.96 -3.47 3.86
N ARG A 123 15.56 -2.52 4.69
CA ARG A 123 15.60 -1.09 4.36
C ARG A 123 17.00 -0.64 4.02
N ALA A 124 18.00 -0.98 4.84
CA ALA A 124 19.37 -0.59 4.58
C ALA A 124 19.91 -1.18 3.26
N GLN A 125 19.63 -2.46 2.99
CA GLN A 125 20.03 -3.08 1.73
C GLN A 125 19.35 -2.42 0.51
N LEU A 126 18.06 -2.10 0.60
CA LEU A 126 17.36 -1.39 -0.47
C LEU A 126 17.85 0.07 -0.64
N GLN A 127 18.38 0.70 0.41
CA GLN A 127 19.00 2.03 0.28
C GLN A 127 20.24 2.01 -0.60
N ASP A 128 21.04 0.94 -0.52
CA ASP A 128 22.24 0.78 -1.34
C ASP A 128 21.87 0.54 -2.82
N VAL A 129 20.76 -0.17 -3.07
CA VAL A 129 20.25 -0.43 -4.42
C VAL A 129 19.55 0.80 -5.03
N TYR A 130 18.80 1.56 -4.22
CA TYR A 130 18.00 2.71 -4.64
C TYR A 130 18.43 4.00 -3.93
N PRO A 131 19.65 4.52 -4.20
CA PRO A 131 20.19 5.67 -3.50
C PRO A 131 19.32 6.92 -3.70
N GLY A 132 18.97 7.57 -2.59
CA GLY A 132 18.14 8.79 -2.60
C GLY A 132 16.63 8.57 -2.64
N HIS A 133 16.16 7.33 -2.75
CA HIS A 133 14.73 7.00 -2.77
C HIS A 133 14.17 6.53 -1.41
N ILE A 134 15.04 6.14 -0.47
CA ILE A 134 14.64 5.57 0.83
C ILE A 134 15.43 6.27 1.95
N ALA A 135 14.74 6.91 2.89
CA ALA A 135 15.36 7.49 4.08
C ALA A 135 15.58 6.45 5.20
N SER A 136 16.57 6.70 6.07
CA SER A 136 17.10 5.71 7.04
C SER A 136 16.11 5.24 8.10
N ASP A 137 15.09 6.03 8.40
CA ASP A 137 14.03 5.76 9.37
C ASP A 137 12.63 5.73 8.70
N ALA A 138 12.55 5.71 7.38
CA ALA A 138 11.29 5.74 6.65
C ALA A 138 10.61 4.36 6.53
N CYS A 139 9.34 4.39 6.15
CA CYS A 139 8.66 3.22 5.59
C CYS A 139 9.31 2.81 4.26
N LEU A 140 9.19 1.52 3.89
CA LEU A 140 9.64 1.03 2.59
C LEU A 140 8.65 1.44 1.48
N PRO A 141 9.10 1.84 0.28
CA PRO A 141 8.21 2.08 -0.85
C PRO A 141 7.55 0.78 -1.34
N ALA A 142 6.22 0.78 -1.45
CA ALA A 142 5.42 -0.42 -1.73
C ALA A 142 5.72 -1.14 -3.06
N HIS A 143 6.35 -0.46 -4.02
CA HIS A 143 6.69 -1.02 -5.34
C HIS A 143 8.06 -1.72 -5.37
N LEU A 144 8.84 -1.69 -4.27
CA LEU A 144 10.21 -2.22 -4.20
C LEU A 144 10.31 -3.54 -3.40
N LEU A 145 9.20 -4.22 -3.16
CA LEU A 145 9.11 -5.31 -2.19
C LEU A 145 9.15 -6.72 -2.81
N GLY A 146 9.60 -6.85 -4.05
CA GLY A 146 9.79 -8.15 -4.71
C GLY A 146 8.55 -8.74 -5.39
N ASP A 147 7.35 -8.22 -5.12
CA ASP A 147 6.13 -8.57 -5.86
C ASP A 147 5.23 -7.33 -6.08
N MET A 148 4.04 -7.53 -6.66
CA MET A 148 3.09 -6.46 -6.98
C MET A 148 2.51 -5.74 -5.74
N TRP A 149 2.50 -6.36 -4.56
CA TRP A 149 1.80 -5.89 -3.35
C TRP A 149 2.69 -5.76 -2.09
N GLY A 150 3.90 -6.32 -2.13
CA GLY A 150 4.71 -6.64 -0.97
C GLY A 150 4.12 -7.75 -0.11
N ARG A 151 3.52 -8.78 -0.72
CA ARG A 151 3.01 -9.95 0.02
C ARG A 151 4.16 -10.81 0.52
N PHE A 152 5.11 -11.13 -0.35
CA PHE A 152 6.33 -11.86 -0.01
C PHE A 152 7.56 -11.05 -0.42
N TRP A 153 8.62 -11.10 0.38
CA TRP A 153 9.89 -10.43 0.06
C TRP A 153 10.94 -11.41 -0.47
N THR A 154 10.55 -12.64 -0.82
CA THR A 154 11.43 -13.72 -1.29
C THR A 154 12.28 -13.28 -2.49
N ASN A 155 11.69 -12.56 -3.44
CA ASN A 155 12.40 -12.05 -4.63
C ASN A 155 13.44 -10.96 -4.33
N LEU A 156 13.49 -10.46 -3.09
CA LEU A 156 14.57 -9.59 -2.63
C LEU A 156 15.80 -10.37 -2.20
N TYR A 157 15.72 -11.68 -1.95
CA TYR A 157 16.82 -12.47 -1.40
C TYR A 157 18.19 -12.25 -2.08
N PRO A 158 18.29 -12.17 -3.43
CA PRO A 158 19.57 -11.89 -4.10
C PRO A 158 20.24 -10.57 -3.71
N LEU A 159 19.46 -9.61 -3.19
CA LEU A 159 19.93 -8.30 -2.72
C LEU A 159 20.19 -8.28 -1.20
N MET A 160 19.81 -9.35 -0.50
CA MET A 160 19.79 -9.41 0.96
C MET A 160 20.81 -10.39 1.51
N ILE A 161 21.62 -11.05 0.68
CA ILE A 161 22.53 -12.14 1.09
C ILE A 161 23.61 -11.59 2.04
N PRO A 162 23.66 -12.03 3.31
CA PRO A 162 24.66 -11.56 4.26
C PRO A 162 26.09 -12.05 3.95
N TYR A 163 26.21 -13.31 3.54
CA TYR A 163 27.48 -14.00 3.28
C TYR A 163 27.50 -14.55 1.84
N PRO A 164 27.74 -13.70 0.82
CA PRO A 164 27.64 -14.07 -0.60
C PRO A 164 28.74 -15.00 -1.09
N GLU A 165 29.83 -15.18 -0.34
CA GLU A 165 30.91 -16.12 -0.64
C GLU A 165 30.56 -17.58 -0.33
N LYS A 166 29.47 -17.82 0.40
CA LYS A 166 28.97 -19.17 0.69
C LYS A 166 28.15 -19.73 -0.47
N PRO A 167 28.06 -21.06 -0.62
CA PRO A 167 27.16 -21.66 -1.60
C PRO A 167 25.72 -21.17 -1.42
N ASP A 168 25.09 -20.81 -2.53
CA ASP A 168 23.69 -20.39 -2.52
C ASP A 168 22.79 -21.56 -2.11
N ILE A 169 21.76 -21.24 -1.34
CA ILE A 169 20.72 -22.17 -0.93
C ILE A 169 19.70 -22.35 -2.05
N ASP A 170 19.66 -21.42 -3.01
CA ASP A 170 18.87 -21.57 -4.22
C ASP A 170 19.45 -22.64 -5.17
N VAL A 171 18.82 -23.81 -5.15
CA VAL A 171 19.21 -24.96 -5.97
C VAL A 171 18.63 -24.95 -7.40
N SER A 172 17.98 -23.86 -7.82
CA SER A 172 17.33 -23.78 -9.15
C SER A 172 18.32 -24.05 -10.29
N SER A 173 19.51 -23.46 -10.21
CA SER A 173 20.55 -23.64 -11.24
C SER A 173 21.08 -25.08 -11.29
N GLU A 174 21.19 -25.73 -10.13
CA GLU A 174 21.66 -27.11 -10.02
C GLU A 174 20.61 -28.11 -10.54
N MET A 175 19.33 -27.89 -10.25
CA MET A 175 18.23 -28.70 -10.82
C MET A 175 18.27 -28.69 -12.35
N VAL A 176 18.45 -27.51 -12.95
CA VAL A 176 18.58 -27.36 -14.40
C VAL A 176 19.85 -28.03 -14.92
N ALA A 177 20.99 -27.87 -14.23
CA ALA A 177 22.26 -28.51 -14.61
C ALA A 177 22.19 -30.04 -14.60
N GLN A 178 21.45 -30.62 -13.66
CA GLN A 178 21.20 -32.06 -13.57
C GLN A 178 20.11 -32.57 -14.55
N GLY A 179 19.46 -31.68 -15.30
CA GLY A 179 18.42 -32.03 -16.26
C GLY A 179 17.11 -32.48 -15.60
N TRP A 180 16.75 -31.90 -14.45
CA TRP A 180 15.44 -32.15 -13.83
C TRP A 180 14.32 -31.64 -14.75
N ASP A 181 13.25 -32.42 -14.85
CA ASP A 181 11.99 -32.02 -15.50
C ASP A 181 10.92 -31.72 -14.44
N GLU A 182 9.80 -31.11 -14.85
CA GLU A 182 8.72 -30.72 -13.92
C GLU A 182 8.15 -31.92 -13.17
N LEU A 183 8.05 -33.09 -13.83
CA LEU A 183 7.49 -34.30 -13.24
C LEU A 183 8.40 -34.89 -12.15
N ARG A 184 9.72 -34.70 -12.26
CA ARG A 184 10.68 -35.11 -11.24
C ARG A 184 10.43 -34.41 -9.91
N LEU A 185 10.04 -33.14 -9.91
CA LEU A 185 9.71 -32.39 -8.69
C LEU A 185 8.60 -33.11 -7.90
N PHE A 186 7.52 -33.51 -8.59
CA PHE A 186 6.40 -34.24 -7.96
C PHE A 186 6.80 -35.63 -7.47
N LYS A 187 7.68 -36.34 -8.20
CA LYS A 187 8.16 -37.67 -7.78
C LYS A 187 9.04 -37.60 -6.54
N GLU A 188 9.88 -36.57 -6.41
CA GLU A 188 10.66 -36.36 -5.18
C GLU A 188 9.77 -35.97 -4.00
N ALA A 189 8.73 -35.15 -4.23
CA ALA A 189 7.73 -34.87 -3.20
C ALA A 189 7.01 -36.15 -2.74
N GLU A 190 6.56 -37.01 -3.65
CA GLU A 190 5.92 -38.29 -3.28
C GLU A 190 6.85 -39.17 -2.43
N LYS A 191 8.13 -39.28 -2.81
CA LYS A 191 9.13 -40.03 -2.03
C LYS A 191 9.31 -39.46 -0.62
N PHE A 192 9.35 -38.13 -0.49
CA PHE A 192 9.41 -37.48 0.81
C PHE A 192 8.21 -37.88 1.68
N PHE A 193 6.98 -37.77 1.16
CA PHE A 193 5.77 -38.16 1.89
C PHE A 193 5.77 -39.64 2.27
N MET A 194 6.16 -40.53 1.36
CA MET A 194 6.28 -41.97 1.67
C MET A 194 7.31 -42.24 2.77
N SER A 195 8.41 -41.47 2.83
CA SER A 195 9.45 -41.62 3.86
C SER A 195 8.93 -41.37 5.29
N VAL A 196 7.91 -40.51 5.41
CA VAL A 196 7.22 -40.20 6.67
C VAL A 196 5.92 -41.00 6.82
N ASN A 197 5.84 -42.19 6.22
CA ASN A 197 4.70 -43.10 6.35
C ASN A 197 3.33 -42.54 5.90
N MET A 198 3.36 -41.55 4.99
CA MET A 198 2.16 -41.11 4.27
C MET A 198 1.92 -42.02 3.05
N SER A 199 0.76 -41.87 2.40
CA SER A 199 0.37 -42.76 1.31
C SER A 199 1.06 -42.35 0.00
N ALA A 200 1.36 -43.30 -0.88
CA ALA A 200 1.67 -42.98 -2.27
C ALA A 200 0.47 -42.32 -2.95
N MET A 201 0.72 -41.49 -3.97
CA MET A 201 -0.35 -40.90 -4.78
C MET A 201 -1.02 -41.97 -5.63
N PHE A 202 -2.32 -41.82 -5.91
CA PHE A 202 -3.05 -42.77 -6.74
C PHE A 202 -2.63 -42.69 -8.21
N GLU A 203 -2.79 -43.79 -8.95
CA GLU A 203 -2.37 -43.83 -10.36
C GLU A 203 -3.04 -42.74 -11.22
N ASN A 204 -4.32 -42.45 -10.96
CA ASN A 204 -5.08 -41.42 -11.65
C ASN A 204 -4.61 -39.98 -11.34
N PHE A 205 -3.95 -39.73 -10.21
CA PHE A 205 -3.35 -38.43 -9.91
C PHE A 205 -2.32 -38.04 -10.98
N TRP A 206 -1.48 -38.99 -11.40
CA TRP A 206 -0.43 -38.77 -12.39
C TRP A 206 -0.96 -38.56 -13.80
N THR A 207 -2.11 -39.17 -14.15
CA THR A 207 -2.71 -39.04 -15.48
C THR A 207 -3.65 -37.85 -15.62
N ASN A 208 -4.29 -37.43 -14.52
CA ASN A 208 -5.38 -36.45 -14.56
C ASN A 208 -4.98 -35.04 -14.10
N SER A 209 -3.85 -34.90 -13.41
CA SER A 209 -3.33 -33.61 -12.96
C SER A 209 -2.76 -32.78 -14.13
N MET A 210 -2.73 -31.46 -13.95
CA MET A 210 -2.07 -30.54 -14.86
C MET A 210 -0.80 -30.03 -14.17
N PHE A 211 0.33 -30.69 -14.44
CA PHE A 211 1.65 -30.30 -13.91
C PHE A 211 2.34 -29.24 -14.76
N ILE A 212 1.98 -29.13 -16.04
CA ILE A 212 2.61 -28.24 -17.01
C ILE A 212 1.51 -27.46 -17.73
N LYS A 213 1.79 -26.20 -18.08
CA LYS A 213 0.86 -25.39 -18.87
C LYS A 213 0.65 -26.05 -20.25
N PRO A 214 -0.59 -26.37 -20.64
CA PRO A 214 -0.86 -26.95 -21.95
C PRO A 214 -0.69 -25.93 -23.08
N GLU A 215 -0.15 -26.37 -24.21
CA GLU A 215 -0.06 -25.54 -25.42
C GLU A 215 -1.45 -25.20 -25.98
N GLY A 216 -1.59 -23.95 -26.46
CA GLY A 216 -2.80 -23.49 -27.16
C GLY A 216 -4.07 -23.38 -26.29
N ARG A 217 -3.95 -23.45 -24.96
CA ARG A 217 -5.08 -23.29 -24.03
C ARG A 217 -4.79 -22.23 -22.97
N ASP A 218 -5.75 -21.35 -22.78
CA ASP A 218 -5.75 -20.41 -21.67
C ASP A 218 -6.21 -21.11 -20.40
N VAL A 219 -5.33 -21.11 -19.38
CA VAL A 219 -5.57 -21.73 -18.09
C VAL A 219 -5.10 -20.78 -16.99
N VAL A 220 -5.76 -20.85 -15.83
CA VAL A 220 -5.30 -20.16 -14.62
C VAL A 220 -4.13 -20.98 -14.04
N CYS A 221 -2.95 -20.38 -13.96
CA CYS A 221 -1.72 -21.08 -13.57
C CYS A 221 -1.49 -21.17 -12.05
N HIS A 222 -2.27 -20.45 -11.25
CA HIS A 222 -2.19 -20.50 -9.80
C HIS A 222 -2.22 -21.96 -9.27
N PRO A 223 -1.20 -22.39 -8.50
CA PRO A 223 -1.13 -23.73 -7.91
C PRO A 223 -2.37 -24.02 -7.06
N THR A 224 -2.96 -25.20 -7.24
CA THR A 224 -4.13 -25.65 -6.47
C THR A 224 -4.18 -27.18 -6.42
N ALA A 225 -4.51 -27.72 -5.25
CA ALA A 225 -4.79 -29.12 -5.00
C ALA A 225 -6.30 -29.38 -4.89
N TRP A 226 -6.78 -30.46 -5.51
CA TRP A 226 -8.21 -30.71 -5.73
C TRP A 226 -8.63 -32.11 -5.28
N ASP A 227 -9.61 -32.19 -4.38
CA ASP A 227 -10.43 -33.39 -4.14
C ASP A 227 -11.68 -33.31 -5.03
N MET A 228 -11.82 -34.25 -5.97
CA MET A 228 -12.97 -34.29 -6.89
C MET A 228 -14.25 -34.84 -6.23
N GLY A 229 -14.20 -35.14 -4.92
CA GLY A 229 -15.35 -35.45 -4.06
C GLY A 229 -15.75 -36.93 -4.01
N ASN A 230 -15.13 -37.77 -4.85
CA ASN A 230 -15.45 -39.19 -4.99
C ASN A 230 -14.58 -40.12 -4.11
N ARG A 231 -13.68 -39.58 -3.28
CA ARG A 231 -12.71 -40.31 -2.41
C ARG A 231 -11.56 -41.00 -3.15
N GLU A 232 -11.49 -40.89 -4.47
CA GLU A 232 -10.57 -41.66 -5.32
C GLU A 232 -9.80 -40.78 -6.31
N ASP A 233 -10.26 -39.57 -6.60
CA ASP A 233 -9.66 -38.68 -7.61
C ASP A 233 -9.21 -37.37 -6.96
N PHE A 234 -7.89 -37.29 -6.78
CA PHE A 234 -7.18 -36.14 -6.24
C PHE A 234 -6.21 -35.62 -7.30
N ARG A 235 -6.11 -34.31 -7.48
CA ARG A 235 -5.36 -33.70 -8.59
C ARG A 235 -4.60 -32.46 -8.15
N ILE A 236 -3.54 -32.12 -8.87
CA ILE A 236 -2.89 -30.80 -8.78
C ILE A 236 -3.03 -30.09 -10.12
N LYS A 237 -3.29 -28.78 -10.07
CA LYS A 237 -3.29 -27.87 -11.23
C LYS A 237 -2.30 -26.74 -10.99
N MET A 238 -1.12 -26.85 -11.61
CA MET A 238 0.01 -25.93 -11.48
C MET A 238 0.73 -25.80 -12.83
N CYS A 239 1.20 -24.61 -13.17
CA CYS A 239 2.08 -24.40 -14.33
C CYS A 239 3.55 -24.47 -13.87
N THR A 240 4.01 -25.68 -13.53
CA THR A 240 5.30 -25.89 -12.89
C THR A 240 6.46 -25.48 -13.80
N LYS A 241 7.47 -24.88 -13.20
CA LYS A 241 8.79 -24.57 -13.77
C LYS A 241 9.87 -25.25 -12.93
N VAL A 242 11.02 -25.50 -13.53
CA VAL A 242 12.17 -26.10 -12.84
C VAL A 242 12.93 -25.00 -12.09
N ASN A 243 12.52 -24.74 -10.85
CA ASN A 243 13.19 -23.83 -9.91
C ASN A 243 12.88 -24.26 -8.45
N MET A 244 13.58 -23.66 -7.48
CA MET A 244 13.43 -23.98 -6.06
C MET A 244 12.04 -23.60 -5.52
N ASP A 245 11.47 -22.46 -5.90
CA ASP A 245 10.17 -22.01 -5.42
C ASP A 245 9.05 -22.99 -5.84
N ASP A 246 9.06 -23.43 -7.10
CA ASP A 246 8.16 -24.43 -7.62
C ASP A 246 8.41 -25.81 -6.99
N PHE A 247 9.66 -26.19 -6.70
CA PHE A 247 9.97 -27.42 -5.96
C PHE A 247 9.33 -27.44 -4.56
N LEU A 248 9.41 -26.32 -3.84
CA LEU A 248 8.77 -26.15 -2.53
C LEU A 248 7.24 -26.09 -2.63
N THR A 249 6.72 -25.41 -3.65
CA THR A 249 5.28 -25.34 -3.95
C THR A 249 4.71 -26.72 -4.25
N VAL A 250 5.44 -27.58 -4.97
CA VAL A 250 5.01 -28.95 -5.23
C VAL A 250 4.87 -29.77 -3.94
N HIS A 251 5.78 -29.60 -2.97
CA HIS A 251 5.64 -30.23 -1.65
C HIS A 251 4.42 -29.69 -0.89
N HIS A 252 4.18 -28.38 -0.97
CA HIS A 252 3.01 -27.74 -0.39
C HIS A 252 1.70 -28.29 -0.95
N GLU A 253 1.53 -28.28 -2.28
CA GLU A 253 0.32 -28.75 -2.95
C GLU A 253 0.08 -30.25 -2.77
N MET A 254 1.15 -31.06 -2.77
CA MET A 254 1.02 -32.49 -2.48
C MET A 254 0.65 -32.73 -1.00
N GLY A 255 1.07 -31.87 -0.08
CA GLY A 255 0.62 -31.89 1.31
C GLY A 255 -0.89 -31.73 1.45
N HIS A 256 -1.51 -30.83 0.67
CA HIS A 256 -2.98 -30.71 0.60
C HIS A 256 -3.64 -32.01 0.15
N ASN A 257 -3.15 -32.64 -0.92
CA ASN A 257 -3.70 -33.91 -1.39
C ASN A 257 -3.51 -35.03 -0.36
N GLN A 258 -2.40 -35.08 0.36
CA GLN A 258 -2.19 -36.05 1.45
C GLN A 258 -3.19 -35.86 2.59
N TYR A 259 -3.48 -34.62 2.96
CA TYR A 259 -4.52 -34.32 3.95
C TYR A 259 -5.91 -34.74 3.45
N GLN A 260 -6.25 -34.38 2.20
CA GLN A 260 -7.49 -34.80 1.54
C GLN A 260 -7.66 -36.33 1.51
N MET A 261 -6.59 -37.04 1.21
CA MET A 261 -6.55 -38.50 1.20
C MET A 261 -6.69 -39.11 2.60
N ALA A 262 -6.21 -38.44 3.66
CA ALA A 262 -6.30 -38.92 5.04
C ALA A 262 -7.76 -38.92 5.55
N TYR A 263 -8.49 -37.81 5.40
CA TYR A 263 -9.87 -37.68 5.87
C TYR A 263 -10.93 -38.21 4.89
N ARG A 264 -10.55 -38.73 3.72
CA ARG A 264 -11.49 -39.17 2.65
C ARG A 264 -12.56 -40.19 3.08
N HIS A 265 -12.30 -40.90 4.18
CA HIS A 265 -13.20 -41.92 4.71
C HIS A 265 -14.46 -41.31 5.37
N HIS A 266 -14.39 -40.05 5.81
CA HIS A 266 -15.50 -39.31 6.41
C HIS A 266 -16.65 -39.04 5.43
N THR A 267 -17.80 -38.64 6.00
CA THR A 267 -18.93 -38.10 5.23
C THR A 267 -18.53 -36.79 4.55
N TYR A 268 -19.15 -36.47 3.41
CA TYR A 268 -18.71 -35.37 2.55
C TYR A 268 -18.58 -34.02 3.29
N LEU A 269 -19.51 -33.71 4.20
CA LEU A 269 -19.50 -32.45 4.97
C LEU A 269 -18.35 -32.34 5.99
N LEU A 270 -17.70 -33.46 6.33
CA LEU A 270 -16.58 -33.51 7.28
C LEU A 270 -15.22 -33.70 6.59
N ARG A 271 -15.20 -33.69 5.25
CA ARG A 271 -13.97 -33.82 4.43
C ARG A 271 -13.36 -32.46 4.15
N ASP A 272 -12.85 -31.86 5.20
CA ASP A 272 -12.12 -30.61 5.16
C ASP A 272 -11.13 -30.60 6.32
N GLY A 273 -10.24 -29.62 6.35
CA GLY A 273 -9.37 -29.39 7.49
C GLY A 273 -10.17 -28.98 8.72
N ALA A 274 -9.53 -29.08 9.89
CA ALA A 274 -10.19 -28.72 11.14
C ALA A 274 -10.66 -27.23 11.16
N ASN A 275 -9.88 -26.36 10.51
CA ASN A 275 -10.26 -25.01 10.09
C ASN A 275 -9.46 -24.61 8.83
N GLU A 276 -9.73 -23.44 8.26
CA GLU A 276 -9.13 -22.95 7.01
C GLU A 276 -7.59 -22.77 7.05
N GLY A 277 -7.01 -22.64 8.25
CA GLY A 277 -5.57 -22.51 8.48
C GLY A 277 -4.83 -23.85 8.59
N PHE A 278 -5.51 -24.94 8.96
CA PHE A 278 -4.89 -26.27 9.10
C PHE A 278 -4.44 -26.85 7.75
N HIS A 279 -5.31 -26.76 6.74
CA HIS A 279 -4.98 -27.22 5.37
C HIS A 279 -3.66 -26.64 4.89
N GLU A 280 -3.62 -25.33 5.00
CA GLU A 280 -2.54 -24.46 4.61
C GLU A 280 -1.27 -24.74 5.44
N ALA A 281 -1.40 -25.06 6.73
CA ALA A 281 -0.25 -25.34 7.61
C ALA A 281 0.42 -26.67 7.27
N VAL A 282 -0.38 -27.67 6.91
CA VAL A 282 0.10 -29.00 6.53
C VAL A 282 0.92 -28.93 5.25
N GLY A 283 0.52 -28.15 4.24
CA GLY A 283 1.34 -27.94 3.04
C GLY A 283 2.70 -27.29 3.38
N GLU A 284 2.68 -26.31 4.29
CA GLU A 284 3.90 -25.56 4.63
C GLU A 284 4.95 -26.31 5.41
N ILE A 285 4.58 -27.17 6.36
CA ILE A 285 5.58 -27.95 7.10
C ILE A 285 6.37 -28.90 6.20
N MET A 286 5.78 -29.32 5.09
CA MET A 286 6.42 -30.19 4.08
C MET A 286 7.42 -29.40 3.27
N SER A 287 7.02 -28.22 2.80
CA SER A 287 7.90 -27.25 2.15
C SER A 287 9.09 -26.89 3.05
N LEU A 288 8.84 -26.62 4.34
CA LEU A 288 9.89 -26.25 5.30
C LEU A 288 10.94 -27.36 5.47
N SER A 289 10.51 -28.61 5.57
CA SER A 289 11.41 -29.76 5.68
C SER A 289 12.19 -30.00 4.38
N ALA A 290 11.53 -29.88 3.23
CA ALA A 290 12.14 -30.02 1.91
C ALA A 290 13.16 -28.90 1.58
N ALA A 291 13.01 -27.72 2.19
CA ALA A 291 13.93 -26.60 2.03
C ALA A 291 15.23 -26.73 2.84
N THR A 292 15.32 -27.69 3.76
CA THR A 292 16.51 -27.83 4.62
C THR A 292 17.74 -28.23 3.80
N PRO A 293 18.94 -27.67 4.08
CA PRO A 293 20.12 -28.04 3.31
C PRO A 293 20.49 -29.53 3.47
N SER A 294 20.13 -30.17 4.59
CA SER A 294 20.27 -31.63 4.77
C SER A 294 19.43 -32.41 3.76
N HIS A 295 18.18 -32.01 3.55
CA HIS A 295 17.30 -32.63 2.56
C HIS A 295 17.83 -32.41 1.14
N LEU A 296 18.17 -31.15 0.79
CA LEU A 296 18.70 -30.81 -0.54
C LEU A 296 20.02 -31.55 -0.85
N GLN A 297 20.90 -31.72 0.13
CA GLN A 297 22.11 -32.52 0.00
C GLN A 297 21.79 -34.00 -0.23
N SER A 298 20.76 -34.55 0.44
CA SER A 298 20.34 -35.94 0.22
C SER A 298 19.78 -36.19 -1.18
N LEU A 299 19.24 -35.16 -1.83
CA LEU A 299 18.79 -35.17 -3.23
C LEU A 299 19.94 -34.96 -4.22
N GLY A 300 21.15 -34.68 -3.75
CA GLY A 300 22.31 -34.34 -4.58
C GLY A 300 22.24 -32.94 -5.18
N LEU A 301 21.37 -32.05 -4.69
CA LEU A 301 21.24 -30.66 -5.14
C LEU A 301 22.22 -29.71 -4.43
N LEU A 302 22.89 -30.19 -3.38
CA LEU A 302 24.02 -29.52 -2.74
C LEU A 302 25.26 -30.43 -2.78
N PRO A 303 26.48 -29.84 -2.82
CA PRO A 303 27.71 -30.62 -2.82
C PRO A 303 27.80 -31.60 -1.64
N PRO A 304 28.35 -32.81 -1.82
CA PRO A 304 28.50 -33.79 -0.73
C PRO A 304 29.39 -33.32 0.42
N ASP A 305 30.30 -32.38 0.16
CA ASP A 305 31.19 -31.75 1.13
C ASP A 305 30.64 -30.43 1.69
N PHE A 306 29.41 -30.03 1.30
CA PHE A 306 28.71 -28.89 1.89
C PHE A 306 28.58 -29.10 3.39
N LYS A 307 29.15 -28.17 4.16
CA LYS A 307 29.06 -28.14 5.61
C LYS A 307 28.21 -26.94 6.01
N GLN A 308 27.12 -27.21 6.72
CA GLN A 308 26.37 -26.17 7.38
C GLN A 308 27.23 -25.55 8.49
N ASP A 309 27.54 -24.27 8.34
CA ASP A 309 28.12 -23.42 9.36
C ASP A 309 27.19 -22.24 9.68
N TYR A 310 27.58 -21.45 10.67
CA TYR A 310 26.80 -20.31 11.14
C TYR A 310 26.44 -19.33 10.00
N GLU A 311 27.35 -19.06 9.08
CA GLU A 311 27.13 -18.11 7.98
C GLU A 311 26.08 -18.64 6.99
N THR A 312 26.15 -19.94 6.65
CA THR A 312 25.12 -20.60 5.84
C THR A 312 23.76 -20.68 6.56
N ASP A 313 23.75 -20.87 7.88
CA ASP A 313 22.53 -20.91 8.69
C ASP A 313 21.82 -19.55 8.66
N ILE A 314 22.59 -18.45 8.74
CA ILE A 314 22.04 -17.09 8.63
C ILE A 314 21.49 -16.82 7.23
N ASN A 315 22.22 -17.19 6.17
CA ASN A 315 21.72 -17.08 4.79
C ASN A 315 20.39 -17.84 4.62
N PHE A 316 20.26 -19.03 5.19
CA PHE A 316 19.03 -19.85 5.16
C PHE A 316 17.89 -19.17 5.90
N LEU A 317 18.11 -18.83 7.17
CA LEU A 317 17.09 -18.24 8.02
C LEU A 317 16.60 -16.91 7.44
N LEU A 318 17.48 -16.10 6.84
CA LEU A 318 17.07 -14.86 6.19
C LEU A 318 16.16 -15.11 4.98
N LYS A 319 16.49 -16.09 4.11
CA LYS A 319 15.60 -16.47 2.98
C LYS A 319 14.22 -16.89 3.48
N GLN A 320 14.19 -17.69 4.55
CA GLN A 320 12.95 -18.11 5.20
C GLN A 320 12.19 -16.92 5.79
N ALA A 321 12.87 -15.99 6.48
CA ALA A 321 12.24 -14.83 7.10
C ALA A 321 11.63 -13.85 6.08
N LEU A 322 12.27 -13.66 4.92
CA LEU A 322 11.74 -12.85 3.82
C LEU A 322 10.44 -13.42 3.22
N THR A 323 10.20 -14.72 3.38
CA THR A 323 8.97 -15.38 2.91
C THR A 323 7.93 -15.44 4.03
N ILE A 324 8.34 -15.88 5.22
CA ILE A 324 7.44 -16.24 6.32
C ILE A 324 7.17 -15.05 7.25
N VAL A 325 8.21 -14.38 7.75
CA VAL A 325 8.06 -13.29 8.73
C VAL A 325 7.56 -12.02 8.04
N ALA A 326 8.07 -11.71 6.86
CA ALA A 326 7.72 -10.49 6.14
C ALA A 326 6.23 -10.42 5.72
N THR A 327 5.60 -11.57 5.48
CA THR A 327 4.18 -11.62 5.05
C THR A 327 3.18 -11.45 6.21
N LEU A 328 3.59 -11.72 7.45
CA LEU A 328 2.68 -11.73 8.60
C LEU A 328 2.05 -10.35 8.88
N PRO A 329 2.80 -9.24 8.92
CA PRO A 329 2.20 -7.91 9.06
C PRO A 329 1.28 -7.54 7.89
N PHE A 330 1.65 -7.91 6.66
CA PHE A 330 0.80 -7.68 5.48
C PHE A 330 -0.55 -8.39 5.63
N THR A 331 -0.51 -9.66 6.00
CA THR A 331 -1.69 -10.54 6.12
C THR A 331 -2.60 -10.09 7.25
N TYR A 332 -2.01 -9.82 8.42
CA TYR A 332 -2.74 -9.30 9.58
C TYR A 332 -3.42 -7.96 9.27
N MET A 333 -2.68 -7.00 8.70
CA MET A 333 -3.21 -5.67 8.41
C MET A 333 -4.34 -5.72 7.39
N LEU A 334 -4.23 -6.57 6.37
CA LEU A 334 -5.25 -6.71 5.33
C LEU A 334 -6.57 -7.20 5.90
N GLU A 335 -6.56 -8.23 6.75
CA GLU A 335 -7.79 -8.73 7.38
C GLU A 335 -8.33 -7.78 8.43
N GLU A 336 -7.47 -7.14 9.23
CA GLU A 336 -7.91 -6.12 10.17
C GLU A 336 -8.62 -4.96 9.45
N TRP A 337 -8.14 -4.56 8.26
CA TRP A 337 -8.84 -3.57 7.43
C TRP A 337 -10.18 -4.10 6.91
N ARG A 338 -10.24 -5.34 6.40
CA ARG A 338 -11.49 -5.94 5.90
C ARG A 338 -12.53 -6.10 7.00
N TRP A 339 -12.16 -6.57 8.18
CA TRP A 339 -13.07 -6.66 9.33
C TRP A 339 -13.63 -5.29 9.70
N GLN A 340 -12.81 -4.24 9.70
CA GLN A 340 -13.27 -2.88 9.97
C GLN A 340 -14.16 -2.31 8.84
N VAL A 341 -13.93 -2.69 7.58
CA VAL A 341 -14.80 -2.32 6.45
C VAL A 341 -16.15 -3.05 6.54
N PHE A 342 -16.18 -4.36 6.81
CA PHE A 342 -17.44 -5.10 6.97
C PHE A 342 -18.21 -4.67 8.21
N LYS A 343 -17.53 -4.35 9.31
CA LYS A 343 -18.17 -3.77 10.49
C LYS A 343 -18.61 -2.32 10.30
N GLU A 344 -18.34 -1.73 9.13
CA GLU A 344 -18.68 -0.34 8.77
C GLU A 344 -18.07 0.70 9.72
N THR A 345 -16.97 0.36 10.40
CA THR A 345 -16.22 1.30 11.25
C THR A 345 -15.33 2.24 10.44
N ILE A 346 -15.03 1.88 9.19
CA ILE A 346 -14.34 2.75 8.21
C ILE A 346 -15.38 3.19 7.17
N PRO A 347 -15.76 4.49 7.15
CA PRO A 347 -16.61 5.05 6.11
C PRO A 347 -16.04 4.83 4.70
N LYS A 348 -16.90 4.69 3.69
CA LYS A 348 -16.47 4.44 2.30
C LYS A 348 -15.52 5.52 1.80
N ASP A 349 -15.76 6.78 2.14
CA ASP A 349 -14.92 7.93 1.80
C ASP A 349 -13.61 8.03 2.59
N GLU A 350 -13.28 7.04 3.41
CA GLU A 350 -11.99 6.92 4.13
C GLU A 350 -11.30 5.57 3.91
N TRP A 351 -11.78 4.74 2.98
CA TRP A 351 -11.24 3.41 2.73
C TRP A 351 -9.75 3.43 2.38
N MET A 352 -9.34 4.26 1.42
CA MET A 352 -7.96 4.35 0.97
C MET A 352 -7.09 5.12 1.97
N LEU A 353 -7.65 6.14 2.61
CA LEU A 353 -7.00 6.84 3.71
C LEU A 353 -6.59 5.86 4.82
N ARG A 354 -7.56 5.07 5.33
CA ARG A 354 -7.31 4.14 6.43
C ARG A 354 -6.43 2.98 6.01
N TRP A 355 -6.60 2.45 4.79
CA TRP A 355 -5.72 1.41 4.24
C TRP A 355 -4.24 1.81 4.29
N TRP A 356 -3.91 3.01 3.79
CA TRP A 356 -2.52 3.46 3.75
C TRP A 356 -1.97 3.90 5.11
N GLN A 357 -2.83 4.41 6.02
CA GLN A 357 -2.45 4.58 7.43
C GLN A 357 -2.06 3.25 8.06
N MET A 358 -2.90 2.22 7.92
CA MET A 358 -2.64 0.89 8.48
C MET A 358 -1.42 0.23 7.85
N LYS A 359 -1.20 0.37 6.53
CA LYS A 359 0.03 -0.07 5.85
C LYS A 359 1.28 0.56 6.46
N ARG A 360 1.27 1.87 6.70
CA ARG A 360 2.40 2.57 7.33
C ARG A 360 2.56 2.16 8.79
N GLU A 361 1.47 2.08 9.56
CA GLU A 361 1.51 1.79 10.99
C GLU A 361 1.91 0.35 11.31
N LEU A 362 1.33 -0.61 10.59
CA LEU A 362 1.44 -2.04 10.90
C LEU A 362 2.49 -2.75 10.04
N VAL A 363 2.65 -2.34 8.78
CA VAL A 363 3.61 -3.00 7.87
C VAL A 363 4.89 -2.19 7.73
N GLY A 364 4.88 -0.88 7.98
CA GLY A 364 6.04 -0.03 7.72
C GLY A 364 6.31 0.15 6.23
N VAL A 365 5.24 0.16 5.44
CA VAL A 365 5.28 0.30 3.98
C VAL A 365 4.42 1.50 3.59
N ALA A 366 4.97 2.37 2.75
CA ALA A 366 4.29 3.56 2.24
C ALA A 366 3.99 3.41 0.75
N GLU A 367 2.88 4.03 0.34
CA GLU A 367 2.51 4.21 -1.05
C GLU A 367 3.58 5.00 -1.81
N ALA A 368 3.80 4.62 -3.07
CA ALA A 368 4.78 5.29 -3.91
C ALA A 368 4.25 6.60 -4.51
N VAL A 369 2.93 6.72 -4.62
CA VAL A 369 2.22 7.91 -5.08
C VAL A 369 0.99 8.13 -4.19
N PRO A 370 0.53 9.39 -4.00
CA PRO A 370 -0.64 9.69 -3.18
C PRO A 370 -1.90 8.98 -3.67
N ARG A 371 -2.78 8.62 -2.72
CA ARG A 371 -3.97 7.81 -2.95
C ARG A 371 -5.21 8.55 -2.50
N ASP A 372 -6.11 8.82 -3.45
CA ASP A 372 -7.44 9.31 -3.16
C ASP A 372 -8.47 8.17 -3.16
N GLU A 373 -9.73 8.48 -2.86
CA GLU A 373 -10.81 7.50 -2.77
C GLU A 373 -11.34 7.03 -4.14
N SER A 374 -10.80 7.52 -5.26
CA SER A 374 -11.09 6.90 -6.56
C SER A 374 -10.41 5.53 -6.68
N TYR A 375 -9.32 5.30 -5.94
CA TYR A 375 -8.62 4.03 -5.89
C TYR A 375 -9.37 3.00 -5.03
N CYS A 376 -9.04 1.74 -5.27
CA CYS A 376 -9.34 0.63 -4.38
C CYS A 376 -8.18 -0.37 -4.47
N ASP A 377 -7.07 -0.08 -3.80
CA ASP A 377 -5.87 -0.92 -3.87
C ASP A 377 -6.08 -2.34 -3.30
N PRO A 378 -6.86 -2.57 -2.22
CA PRO A 378 -7.07 -3.92 -1.69
C PRO A 378 -7.60 -4.94 -2.71
N PRO A 379 -8.69 -4.69 -3.48
CA PRO A 379 -9.16 -5.63 -4.51
C PRO A 379 -8.23 -5.76 -5.73
N ALA A 380 -7.15 -4.97 -5.83
CA ALA A 380 -6.08 -5.25 -6.80
C ALA A 380 -5.26 -6.50 -6.42
N LEU A 381 -5.58 -7.18 -5.31
CA LEU A 381 -5.09 -8.51 -4.93
C LEU A 381 -6.15 -9.59 -5.26
N PHE A 382 -5.68 -10.77 -5.71
CA PHE A 382 -6.54 -11.90 -6.11
C PHE A 382 -7.57 -12.28 -5.04
N HIS A 383 -7.11 -12.53 -3.81
CA HIS A 383 -7.95 -13.01 -2.71
C HIS A 383 -9.08 -12.05 -2.35
N VAL A 384 -8.83 -10.74 -2.42
CA VAL A 384 -9.81 -9.72 -2.08
C VAL A 384 -10.87 -9.59 -3.19
N SER A 385 -10.45 -9.56 -4.46
CA SER A 385 -11.39 -9.52 -5.59
C SER A 385 -12.08 -10.86 -5.89
N GLY A 386 -11.51 -11.95 -5.40
CA GLY A 386 -12.00 -13.33 -5.50
C GLY A 386 -12.85 -13.81 -4.32
N ASP A 387 -13.14 -12.96 -3.34
CA ASP A 387 -14.00 -13.30 -2.18
C ASP A 387 -13.44 -14.47 -1.34
N TYR A 388 -12.13 -14.47 -1.11
CA TYR A 388 -11.46 -15.41 -0.22
C TYR A 388 -11.10 -14.76 1.12
N SER A 389 -11.26 -15.50 2.22
CA SER A 389 -10.69 -15.14 3.53
C SER A 389 -9.16 -15.12 3.43
N PHE A 390 -8.51 -14.16 4.11
CA PHE A 390 -7.06 -14.03 4.11
C PHE A 390 -6.43 -14.36 5.47
N ILE A 391 -7.23 -14.49 6.55
CA ILE A 391 -6.70 -14.74 7.91
C ILE A 391 -6.12 -16.16 8.02
N ARG A 392 -6.58 -17.08 7.18
CA ARG A 392 -5.97 -18.40 6.98
C ARG A 392 -4.46 -18.39 6.79
N TYR A 393 -3.89 -17.43 6.07
CA TYR A 393 -2.43 -17.36 5.86
C TYR A 393 -1.68 -16.93 7.13
N PHE A 394 -2.31 -16.14 7.99
CA PHE A 394 -1.74 -15.73 9.26
C PHE A 394 -1.76 -16.92 10.24
N THR A 395 -2.93 -17.50 10.46
CA THR A 395 -3.13 -18.62 11.41
C THR A 395 -2.36 -19.87 10.99
N ARG A 396 -2.38 -20.21 9.69
CA ARG A 396 -1.52 -21.22 9.09
C ARG A 396 -0.07 -21.12 9.54
N THR A 397 0.49 -19.93 9.45
CA THR A 397 1.92 -19.73 9.71
C THR A 397 2.23 -20.00 11.18
N ILE A 398 1.29 -19.71 12.08
CA ILE A 398 1.43 -20.04 13.51
C ILE A 398 1.33 -21.56 13.71
N TYR A 399 0.30 -22.20 13.15
CA TYR A 399 0.14 -23.66 13.21
C TYR A 399 1.34 -24.40 12.60
N GLN A 400 1.91 -23.90 11.50
CA GLN A 400 3.08 -24.47 10.84
C GLN A 400 4.24 -24.68 11.82
N PHE A 401 4.60 -23.67 12.62
CA PHE A 401 5.71 -23.82 13.56
C PHE A 401 5.33 -24.61 14.81
N GLN A 402 4.07 -24.55 15.26
CA GLN A 402 3.59 -25.44 16.34
C GLN A 402 3.66 -26.92 15.91
N PHE A 403 3.26 -27.23 14.68
CA PHE A 403 3.38 -28.57 14.11
C PHE A 403 4.84 -28.95 13.92
N GLN A 404 5.66 -28.08 13.34
CA GLN A 404 7.07 -28.36 13.10
C GLN A 404 7.79 -28.72 14.41
N GLU A 405 7.63 -27.92 15.47
CA GLU A 405 8.27 -28.18 16.77
C GLU A 405 7.87 -29.55 17.33
N ALA A 406 6.56 -29.85 17.34
CA ALA A 406 6.06 -31.13 17.84
C ALA A 406 6.48 -32.34 16.99
N LEU A 407 6.55 -32.18 15.67
CA LEU A 407 6.98 -33.26 14.77
C LEU A 407 8.49 -33.50 14.85
N CYS A 408 9.28 -32.44 15.04
CA CYS A 408 10.72 -32.53 15.28
C CYS A 408 11.04 -33.24 16.60
N GLU A 409 10.29 -32.95 17.66
CA GLU A 409 10.39 -33.68 18.93
C GLU A 409 10.07 -35.17 18.72
N ALA A 410 8.98 -35.49 18.00
CA ALA A 410 8.61 -36.87 17.68
C ALA A 410 9.65 -37.59 16.80
N ALA A 411 10.38 -36.86 15.96
CA ALA A 411 11.51 -37.37 15.18
C ALA A 411 12.78 -37.58 16.02
N GLY A 412 12.80 -37.13 17.28
CA GLY A 412 13.98 -37.21 18.14
C GLY A 412 15.07 -36.22 17.74
N HIS A 413 14.72 -35.12 17.07
CA HIS A 413 15.66 -34.08 16.68
C HIS A 413 16.27 -33.42 17.93
N THR A 414 17.58 -33.18 17.87
CA THR A 414 18.31 -32.45 18.91
C THR A 414 19.07 -31.30 18.28
N GLY A 415 18.88 -30.08 18.78
CA GLY A 415 19.53 -28.88 18.28
C GLY A 415 18.53 -27.81 17.83
N PRO A 416 18.99 -26.80 17.06
CA PRO A 416 18.13 -25.73 16.59
C PRO A 416 16.98 -26.24 15.72
N LEU A 417 15.77 -25.70 15.92
CA LEU A 417 14.56 -26.15 15.24
C LEU A 417 14.65 -26.02 13.71
N PHE A 418 15.32 -24.97 13.22
CA PHE A 418 15.47 -24.71 11.77
C PHE A 418 16.35 -25.72 11.04
N LYS A 419 17.07 -26.58 11.77
CA LYS A 419 17.85 -27.70 11.19
C LYS A 419 17.09 -29.02 11.19
N CYS A 420 15.89 -29.04 11.75
CA CYS A 420 15.09 -30.25 11.81
C CYS A 420 14.59 -30.64 10.40
N ASP A 421 14.79 -31.90 10.07
CA ASP A 421 14.21 -32.54 8.90
C ASP A 421 13.47 -33.80 9.38
N ILE A 422 12.17 -33.88 9.09
CA ILE A 422 11.32 -35.02 9.47
C ILE A 422 11.43 -36.19 8.49
N THR A 423 12.15 -36.05 7.38
CA THR A 423 12.36 -37.10 6.38
C THR A 423 12.79 -38.42 7.05
N ASN A 424 12.19 -39.54 6.63
CA ASN A 424 12.39 -40.89 7.20
C ASN A 424 11.89 -41.10 8.65
N SER A 425 11.23 -40.11 9.27
CA SER A 425 10.65 -40.28 10.60
C SER A 425 9.20 -40.76 10.52
N THR A 426 9.01 -42.08 10.57
CA THR A 426 7.67 -42.67 10.63
C THR A 426 6.91 -42.31 11.91
N LYS A 427 7.61 -42.00 13.00
CA LYS A 427 7.01 -41.51 14.26
C LYS A 427 6.36 -40.14 14.09
N ALA A 428 7.10 -39.18 13.52
CA ALA A 428 6.57 -37.86 13.21
C ALA A 428 5.41 -37.97 12.21
N GLY A 429 5.62 -38.74 11.15
CA GLY A 429 4.60 -39.07 10.16
C GLY A 429 3.28 -39.60 10.73
N ASN A 430 3.34 -40.58 11.63
CA ASN A 430 2.16 -41.14 12.28
C ASN A 430 1.43 -40.13 13.17
N LYS A 431 2.18 -39.29 13.89
CA LYS A 431 1.60 -38.24 14.74
C LYS A 431 0.86 -37.20 13.89
N LEU A 432 1.46 -36.76 12.78
CA LEU A 432 0.80 -35.87 11.83
C LEU A 432 -0.43 -36.54 11.24
N ARG A 433 -0.28 -37.75 10.70
CA ARG A 433 -1.35 -38.51 10.05
C ARG A 433 -2.58 -38.69 10.95
N HIS A 434 -2.38 -38.94 12.24
CA HIS A 434 -3.48 -39.04 13.21
C HIS A 434 -4.35 -37.78 13.22
N MET A 435 -3.72 -36.59 13.27
CA MET A 435 -4.44 -35.32 13.16
C MET A 435 -5.09 -35.14 11.79
N LEU A 436 -4.41 -35.53 10.70
CA LEU A 436 -4.96 -35.42 9.34
C LEU A 436 -6.22 -36.28 9.14
N GLU A 437 -6.28 -37.46 9.76
CA GLU A 437 -7.41 -38.38 9.66
C GLU A 437 -8.67 -37.87 10.37
N LEU A 438 -8.55 -36.90 11.29
CA LEU A 438 -9.71 -36.27 11.95
C LEU A 438 -10.57 -35.46 10.97
N GLY A 439 -9.97 -34.86 9.93
CA GLY A 439 -10.66 -33.90 9.07
C GLY A 439 -11.38 -32.83 9.89
N ARG A 440 -12.67 -32.61 9.62
CA ARG A 440 -13.54 -31.68 10.36
C ARG A 440 -14.45 -32.38 11.38
N SER A 441 -14.14 -33.62 11.77
CA SER A 441 -14.99 -34.40 12.69
C SER A 441 -14.85 -34.00 14.16
N MET A 442 -13.81 -33.23 14.50
CA MET A 442 -13.52 -32.73 15.84
C MET A 442 -13.30 -31.21 15.79
N SER A 443 -13.38 -30.54 16.94
CA SER A 443 -12.98 -29.13 17.08
C SER A 443 -11.50 -28.95 16.75
N TRP A 444 -11.14 -27.83 16.12
CA TRP A 444 -9.76 -27.58 15.72
C TRP A 444 -8.80 -27.44 16.90
N THR A 445 -9.30 -27.03 18.07
CA THR A 445 -8.54 -26.97 19.32
C THR A 445 -8.13 -28.37 19.82
N ARG A 446 -9.01 -29.39 19.67
CA ARG A 446 -8.65 -30.80 19.90
C ARG A 446 -7.66 -31.32 18.87
N ALA A 447 -7.88 -31.02 17.59
CA ALA A 447 -6.96 -31.40 16.52
C ALA A 447 -5.57 -30.79 16.71
N LEU A 448 -5.48 -29.55 17.21
CA LEU A 448 -4.22 -28.89 17.57
C LEU A 448 -3.56 -29.58 18.77
N GLU A 449 -4.33 -29.97 19.78
CA GLU A 449 -3.79 -30.67 20.96
C GLU A 449 -3.20 -32.03 20.60
N ASP A 450 -3.86 -32.81 19.73
CA ASP A 450 -3.38 -34.13 19.29
C ASP A 450 -1.98 -34.08 18.64
N VAL A 451 -1.68 -32.99 17.93
CA VAL A 451 -0.38 -32.79 17.28
C VAL A 451 0.58 -31.95 18.13
N ALA A 452 0.19 -30.77 18.59
CA ALA A 452 1.08 -29.81 19.25
C ALA A 452 0.99 -29.82 20.79
N GLY A 453 0.08 -30.60 21.39
CA GLY A 453 -0.07 -30.67 22.85
C GLY A 453 -0.63 -29.41 23.49
N THR A 454 -1.26 -28.53 22.71
CA THR A 454 -1.88 -27.27 23.16
C THR A 454 -3.19 -27.02 22.42
N THR A 455 -4.12 -26.30 23.05
CA THR A 455 -5.41 -25.93 22.46
C THR A 455 -5.43 -24.54 21.84
N LYS A 456 -4.30 -23.80 21.87
CA LYS A 456 -4.23 -22.39 21.47
C LYS A 456 -3.18 -22.11 20.41
N MET A 457 -3.44 -21.08 19.61
CA MET A 457 -2.45 -20.51 18.69
C MET A 457 -1.32 -19.85 19.48
N ASP A 458 -0.09 -20.30 19.24
CA ASP A 458 1.10 -19.85 19.95
C ASP A 458 2.23 -19.47 18.98
N SER A 459 2.76 -18.26 19.12
CA SER A 459 3.85 -17.76 18.29
C SER A 459 5.24 -18.17 18.79
N GLN A 460 5.37 -18.74 19.99
CA GLN A 460 6.68 -19.09 20.54
C GLN A 460 7.48 -20.04 19.64
N PRO A 461 6.90 -21.09 19.03
CA PRO A 461 7.67 -21.97 18.14
C PRO A 461 8.24 -21.24 16.91
N LEU A 462 7.51 -20.25 16.37
CA LEU A 462 8.00 -19.39 15.28
C LEU A 462 9.18 -18.55 15.76
N LEU A 463 9.07 -17.92 16.93
CA LEU A 463 10.14 -17.10 17.50
C LEU A 463 11.37 -17.94 17.87
N HIS A 464 11.19 -19.16 18.37
CA HIS A 464 12.26 -20.12 18.61
C HIS A 464 13.00 -20.49 17.32
N TYR A 465 12.25 -20.76 16.24
CA TYR A 465 12.81 -21.07 14.92
C TYR A 465 13.74 -19.97 14.41
N PHE A 466 13.31 -18.71 14.54
CA PHE A 466 14.07 -17.54 14.06
C PHE A 466 14.98 -16.89 15.12
N SER A 467 15.17 -17.51 16.29
CA SER A 467 15.95 -16.94 17.39
C SER A 467 17.39 -16.59 17.00
N THR A 468 18.08 -17.50 16.30
CA THR A 468 19.45 -17.28 15.80
C THR A 468 19.53 -16.10 14.83
N LEU A 469 18.55 -15.97 13.92
CA LEU A 469 18.48 -14.82 13.00
C LEU A 469 18.17 -13.53 13.75
N MET A 470 17.30 -13.57 14.76
CA MET A 470 16.95 -12.40 15.56
C MET A 470 18.18 -11.82 16.27
N GLU A 471 19.01 -12.67 16.86
CA GLU A 471 20.27 -12.25 17.50
C GLU A 471 21.22 -11.64 16.47
N TRP A 472 21.41 -12.31 15.33
CA TRP A 472 22.24 -11.80 14.26
C TRP A 472 21.76 -10.45 13.70
N LEU A 473 20.46 -10.29 13.46
CA LEU A 473 19.88 -9.04 12.94
C LEU A 473 20.10 -7.89 13.92
N LYS A 474 19.93 -8.12 15.23
CA LYS A 474 20.21 -7.11 16.26
C LYS A 474 21.66 -6.65 16.24
N GLU A 475 22.60 -7.61 16.20
CA GLU A 475 24.03 -7.31 16.18
C GLU A 475 24.41 -6.57 14.89
N GLU A 476 23.93 -7.03 13.74
CA GLU A 476 24.23 -6.44 12.44
C GLU A 476 23.59 -5.05 12.30
N ASN A 477 22.37 -4.84 12.77
CA ASN A 477 21.74 -3.53 12.80
C ASN A 477 22.48 -2.57 13.73
N GLN A 478 22.88 -3.02 14.92
CA GLN A 478 23.65 -2.21 15.86
C GLN A 478 25.03 -1.83 15.31
N LYS A 479 25.75 -2.79 14.72
CA LYS A 479 27.07 -2.58 14.10
C LYS A 479 27.04 -1.53 13.00
N ASN A 480 25.95 -1.48 12.23
CA ASN A 480 25.77 -0.53 11.12
C ASN A 480 24.95 0.72 11.51
N ASN A 481 24.68 0.95 12.79
CA ASN A 481 23.87 2.07 13.30
C ASN A 481 22.47 2.18 12.65
N ARG A 482 21.86 1.05 12.32
CA ARG A 482 20.50 0.96 11.78
C ARG A 482 19.51 0.97 12.93
N VAL A 483 18.44 1.76 12.81
CA VAL A 483 17.40 1.87 13.85
C VAL A 483 16.21 1.00 13.49
N PRO A 484 15.88 -0.03 14.29
CA PRO A 484 14.70 -0.87 14.08
C PRO A 484 13.39 -0.09 14.17
N GLY A 485 12.45 -0.41 13.26
CA GLY A 485 11.18 0.31 13.12
C GLY A 485 11.23 1.44 12.09
N TRP A 486 10.16 2.22 12.00
CA TRP A 486 9.96 3.23 10.95
C TRP A 486 9.11 4.41 11.46
N ASN A 487 9.26 5.55 10.82
CA ASN A 487 8.50 6.77 11.06
C ASN A 487 7.38 6.87 10.03
N VAL A 488 6.13 6.85 10.52
CA VAL A 488 4.92 6.90 9.67
C VAL A 488 4.73 8.23 8.95
N ASN A 489 5.40 9.31 9.39
CA ASN A 489 5.28 10.65 8.81
C ASN A 489 6.25 10.88 7.64
N ILE A 490 7.26 10.03 7.51
CA ILE A 490 8.25 10.14 6.43
C ILE A 490 7.75 9.33 5.24
N ASN A 491 7.06 10.03 4.34
CA ASN A 491 6.63 9.46 3.07
C ASN A 491 7.77 9.58 2.03
N PRO A 492 8.12 8.52 1.27
CA PRO A 492 9.05 8.63 0.14
C PRO A 492 8.67 9.72 -0.88
N THR A 493 7.39 10.10 -1.00
CA THR A 493 6.96 11.23 -1.86
C THR A 493 7.20 12.62 -1.26
N ASN A 494 7.47 12.73 0.05
CA ASN A 494 7.63 14.03 0.73
C ASN A 494 8.98 14.71 0.47
N ILE A 495 9.89 14.08 -0.27
CA ILE A 495 11.12 14.74 -0.71
C ILE A 495 10.80 15.92 -1.66
N MET A 496 9.59 15.99 -2.25
CA MET A 496 9.19 17.05 -3.20
C MET A 496 7.77 17.65 -3.01
N ASN A 497 7.13 17.53 -1.84
CA ASN A 497 5.81 18.14 -1.61
C ASN A 497 5.90 19.50 -0.88
N TYR A 498 5.28 20.52 -1.47
CA TYR A 498 5.04 21.81 -0.84
C TYR A 498 3.65 21.82 -0.17
N ASN A 499 3.56 22.31 1.07
CA ASN A 499 2.29 22.49 1.76
C ASN A 499 1.57 23.74 1.25
N TYR A 500 0.24 23.69 1.25
CA TYR A 500 -0.61 24.79 0.82
C TYR A 500 -1.57 25.21 1.93
N LYS A 501 -1.84 26.52 2.07
CA LYS A 501 -2.86 27.06 2.97
C LYS A 501 -3.86 27.91 2.19
N TRP A 502 -5.15 27.64 2.38
CA TRP A 502 -6.26 28.40 1.79
C TRP A 502 -7.33 28.71 2.84
N ASN A 503 -8.08 29.79 2.64
CA ASN A 503 -9.07 30.30 3.59
C ASN A 503 -10.53 29.90 3.25
N TYR A 504 -10.75 28.96 2.32
CA TYR A 504 -12.06 28.47 1.88
C TYR A 504 -12.02 27.00 1.43
N THR A 505 -13.15 26.29 1.46
CA THR A 505 -13.24 24.84 1.18
C THR A 505 -13.38 24.54 -0.31
N TRP A 506 -12.40 23.85 -0.89
CA TRP A 506 -12.46 23.40 -2.30
C TRP A 506 -13.25 22.10 -2.46
N ASN A 507 -14.08 22.04 -3.49
CA ASN A 507 -14.71 20.80 -3.95
C ASN A 507 -13.87 20.11 -5.06
N THR A 508 -14.30 18.93 -5.51
CA THR A 508 -13.58 18.14 -6.53
C THR A 508 -13.36 18.90 -7.84
N ASN A 509 -14.29 19.80 -8.23
CA ASN A 509 -14.15 20.59 -9.45
C ASN A 509 -13.06 21.66 -9.31
N GLU A 510 -12.96 22.30 -8.14
CA GLU A 510 -11.92 23.30 -7.86
C GLU A 510 -10.54 22.65 -7.78
N ILE A 511 -10.43 21.46 -7.18
CA ILE A 511 -9.18 20.67 -7.19
C ILE A 511 -8.79 20.28 -8.62
N TYR A 512 -9.75 19.86 -9.47
CA TYR A 512 -9.50 19.56 -10.87
C TYR A 512 -9.01 20.79 -11.65
N LEU A 513 -9.65 21.95 -11.45
CA LEU A 513 -9.22 23.21 -12.04
C LEU A 513 -7.80 23.58 -11.60
N PHE A 514 -7.45 23.32 -10.33
CA PHE A 514 -6.12 23.61 -9.80
C PHE A 514 -5.05 22.74 -10.44
N LYS A 515 -5.28 21.42 -10.48
CA LYS A 515 -4.40 20.47 -11.17
C LYS A 515 -4.23 20.85 -12.65
N SER A 516 -5.31 21.23 -13.34
CA SER A 516 -5.27 21.69 -14.73
C SER A 516 -4.45 22.97 -14.91
N THR A 517 -4.58 23.92 -13.98
CA THR A 517 -3.82 25.18 -13.99
C THR A 517 -2.33 24.94 -13.74
N MET A 518 -1.99 24.01 -12.85
CA MET A 518 -0.60 23.55 -12.64
C MET A 518 -0.02 22.91 -13.88
N ALA A 519 -0.75 21.98 -14.52
CA ALA A 519 -0.33 21.35 -15.77
C ALA A 519 -0.11 22.37 -16.89
N PHE A 520 -1.02 23.33 -17.04
CA PHE A 520 -0.87 24.44 -18.00
C PHE A 520 0.37 25.29 -17.73
N ALA A 521 0.64 25.62 -16.46
CA ALA A 521 1.84 26.35 -16.08
C ALA A 521 3.10 25.57 -16.47
N MET A 522 3.14 24.26 -16.20
CA MET A 522 4.28 23.40 -16.51
C MET A 522 4.53 23.34 -18.01
N HIS A 523 3.46 23.23 -18.79
CA HIS A 523 3.51 23.24 -20.24
C HIS A 523 4.03 24.57 -20.81
N CYS A 524 3.57 25.72 -20.29
CA CYS A 524 4.05 27.03 -20.76
C CYS A 524 5.51 27.31 -20.44
N MET A 525 6.09 26.66 -19.44
CA MET A 525 7.54 26.74 -19.18
C MET A 525 8.38 25.98 -20.21
N ASN A 526 7.93 24.80 -20.64
CA ASN A 526 8.71 23.94 -21.51
C ASN A 526 8.72 24.42 -22.97
N ILE A 527 7.69 25.14 -23.41
CA ILE A 527 7.49 25.47 -24.84
C ILE A 527 7.60 26.97 -25.14
N GLY A 528 7.52 27.84 -24.12
CA GLY A 528 7.44 29.29 -24.36
C GLY A 528 6.06 29.69 -24.87
N CYS A 529 5.33 30.43 -24.05
CA CYS A 529 3.90 30.75 -24.23
C CYS A 529 3.62 31.73 -25.43
N HIS A 530 4.56 31.94 -26.36
CA HIS A 530 4.38 32.77 -27.57
C HIS A 530 4.04 31.97 -28.85
N ASP A 531 4.24 30.65 -28.87
CA ASP A 531 4.02 29.82 -30.07
C ASP A 531 2.72 28.99 -30.05
N ILE A 532 1.88 29.13 -29.01
CA ILE A 532 0.71 28.25 -28.79
C ILE A 532 -0.47 28.54 -29.75
N ILE A 533 -0.49 29.67 -30.46
CA ILE A 533 -1.60 29.97 -31.40
C ILE A 533 -1.53 29.10 -32.69
N LYS A 534 -0.46 28.31 -32.94
CA LYS A 534 -0.24 27.67 -34.25
C LYS A 534 -0.02 26.15 -34.30
N ARG A 535 -0.14 25.37 -33.23
CA ARG A 535 0.01 23.90 -33.34
C ARG A 535 -1.10 23.12 -32.62
N ASN A 536 -1.73 22.22 -33.37
CA ASN A 536 -2.70 21.24 -32.89
C ASN A 536 -2.10 20.38 -31.78
N LEU A 537 -2.82 20.27 -30.65
CA LEU A 537 -2.49 19.34 -29.58
C LEU A 537 -2.83 17.91 -30.01
N SER A 538 -1.81 17.16 -30.43
CA SER A 538 -1.92 15.70 -30.59
C SER A 538 -0.57 15.05 -30.34
N SER A 539 -0.16 15.03 -29.07
CA SER A 539 0.69 14.01 -28.41
C SER A 539 1.30 14.64 -27.16
N CYS A 540 0.82 14.28 -25.98
CA CYS A 540 1.52 14.61 -24.74
C CYS A 540 2.09 13.29 -24.20
N SER A 541 3.41 13.13 -24.31
CA SER A 541 4.18 12.05 -23.68
C SER A 541 4.12 12.19 -22.16
N SER A 542 4.16 11.05 -21.47
CA SER A 542 4.14 10.88 -20.01
C SER A 542 5.39 11.37 -19.27
N ASP A 543 6.38 11.94 -19.98
CA ASP A 543 7.66 12.37 -19.38
C ASP A 543 7.63 13.71 -18.64
N LEU A 544 6.46 14.35 -18.46
CA LEU A 544 6.40 15.74 -18.02
C LEU A 544 6.27 15.96 -16.51
N ILE A 545 6.75 15.04 -15.66
CA ILE A 545 6.84 15.26 -14.20
C ILE A 545 8.14 14.69 -13.63
N ILE A 546 9.30 14.90 -14.27
CA ILE A 546 10.58 14.55 -13.64
C ILE A 546 11.59 15.68 -13.90
N LYS A 547 12.06 16.29 -12.79
CA LYS A 547 13.21 17.22 -12.69
C LYS A 547 13.07 18.61 -13.34
N PHE A 548 12.17 19.46 -12.83
CA PHE A 548 12.35 20.92 -12.93
C PHE A 548 12.15 21.61 -11.58
N PRO A 549 12.88 22.69 -11.26
CA PRO A 549 12.64 23.44 -10.03
C PRO A 549 11.26 24.10 -10.15
N LEU A 550 10.24 23.53 -9.49
CA LEU A 550 8.89 24.08 -9.33
C LEU A 550 8.91 25.54 -8.80
N LEU A 551 10.02 25.95 -8.19
CA LEU A 551 10.34 27.33 -7.83
C LEU A 551 10.27 28.31 -9.02
N SER A 552 10.78 27.89 -10.18
CA SER A 552 10.80 28.68 -11.41
C SER A 552 9.41 28.74 -12.04
N LEU A 553 8.67 27.63 -11.98
CA LEU A 553 7.27 27.50 -12.41
C LEU A 553 6.35 28.44 -11.67
N HIS A 554 6.49 28.45 -10.35
CA HIS A 554 5.73 29.30 -9.47
C HIS A 554 6.01 30.77 -9.80
N ARG A 555 7.28 31.21 -9.85
CA ARG A 555 7.61 32.62 -10.15
C ARG A 555 7.04 33.13 -11.49
N LEU A 556 6.96 32.28 -12.51
CA LEU A 556 6.51 32.67 -13.85
C LEU A 556 4.99 32.63 -14.03
N SER A 557 4.29 31.75 -13.30
CA SER A 557 2.85 31.52 -13.48
C SER A 557 1.98 31.95 -12.28
N ARG A 558 2.59 32.48 -11.20
CA ARG A 558 1.92 32.87 -9.95
C ARG A 558 0.68 33.73 -10.15
N GLU A 559 0.78 34.81 -10.91
CA GLU A 559 -0.36 35.72 -11.16
C GLU A 559 -1.50 35.03 -11.91
N ARG A 560 -1.19 34.09 -12.80
CA ARG A 560 -2.22 33.33 -13.54
C ARG A 560 -2.92 32.31 -12.65
N ILE A 561 -2.17 31.67 -11.74
CA ILE A 561 -2.73 30.74 -10.76
C ILE A 561 -3.64 31.51 -9.81
N ASN A 562 -3.15 32.60 -9.22
CA ASN A 562 -3.94 33.50 -8.38
C ASN A 562 -5.20 34.01 -9.10
N GLY A 563 -5.06 34.46 -10.35
CA GLY A 563 -6.17 34.93 -11.17
C GLY A 563 -7.24 33.88 -11.47
N ALA A 564 -6.85 32.61 -11.67
CA ALA A 564 -7.80 31.52 -11.94
C ALA A 564 -8.68 31.19 -10.72
N PHE A 565 -8.19 31.43 -9.51
CA PHE A 565 -8.90 31.15 -8.25
C PHE A 565 -9.42 32.40 -7.55
N LEU A 566 -9.26 33.59 -8.17
CA LEU A 566 -9.55 34.90 -7.54
C LEU A 566 -8.84 35.09 -6.19
N LEU A 567 -7.63 34.53 -6.07
CA LEU A 567 -6.80 34.62 -4.88
C LEU A 567 -5.69 35.63 -5.04
N ASN A 568 -5.06 35.96 -3.92
CA ASN A 568 -3.89 36.79 -3.83
C ASN A 568 -2.79 36.05 -3.04
N ASP A 569 -1.61 36.67 -2.96
CA ASP A 569 -0.44 36.07 -2.32
C ASP A 569 -0.60 35.85 -0.80
N GLU A 570 -1.63 36.41 -0.18
CA GLU A 570 -1.96 36.23 1.23
C GLU A 570 -2.97 35.09 1.46
N THR A 571 -3.73 34.71 0.42
CA THR A 571 -4.82 33.71 0.49
C THR A 571 -4.48 32.39 -0.19
N LEU A 572 -3.47 32.37 -1.07
CA LEU A 572 -2.88 31.19 -1.71
C LEU A 572 -1.38 31.11 -1.33
N GLU A 573 -1.08 30.53 -0.16
CA GLU A 573 0.31 30.40 0.31
C GLU A 573 0.93 29.07 -0.15
N PHE A 574 2.14 29.16 -0.72
CA PHE A 574 3.02 28.01 -0.96
C PHE A 574 4.08 27.99 0.14
N VAL A 575 3.94 27.07 1.09
CA VAL A 575 4.82 27.00 2.27
C VAL A 575 6.27 26.80 1.83
N GLY A 576 7.15 27.75 2.19
CA GLY A 576 8.57 27.74 1.80
C GLY A 576 8.95 28.69 0.65
N LEU A 577 8.00 29.43 0.06
CA LEU A 577 8.23 30.40 -1.02
C LEU A 577 7.76 31.81 -0.64
N GLN A 578 8.67 32.69 -0.24
CA GLN A 578 8.34 34.09 0.06
C GLN A 578 7.96 34.88 -1.21
N ALA A 579 6.92 35.72 -1.11
CA ALA A 579 6.55 36.68 -2.15
C ALA A 579 7.62 37.77 -2.26
N THR A 580 8.33 37.84 -3.39
CA THR A 580 9.17 39.01 -3.71
C THR A 580 8.27 40.10 -4.28
N LEU A 581 7.69 40.93 -3.40
CA LEU A 581 6.95 42.11 -3.83
C LEU A 581 7.90 43.05 -4.60
N ALA A 582 7.49 43.48 -5.80
CA ALA A 582 8.23 44.53 -6.51
C ALA A 582 8.15 45.84 -5.71
N PRO A 583 9.24 46.63 -5.62
CA PRO A 583 9.17 47.94 -5.00
C PRO A 583 8.15 48.82 -5.73
N PRO A 584 7.39 49.68 -5.03
CA PRO A 584 6.39 50.53 -5.65
C PRO A 584 7.03 51.37 -6.75
N LYS A 585 6.38 51.44 -7.92
CA LYS A 585 6.81 52.27 -9.05
C LYS A 585 6.99 53.71 -8.56
N GLU A 586 8.22 54.24 -8.66
CA GLU A 586 8.45 55.67 -8.48
C GLU A 586 7.60 56.43 -9.51
N GLU A 587 6.71 57.31 -9.04
CA GLU A 587 5.91 58.16 -9.92
C GLU A 587 6.83 59.10 -10.71
N LYS A 588 6.59 59.21 -12.02
CA LYS A 588 7.44 59.97 -12.97
C LYS A 588 7.47 61.49 -12.73
N PHE A 589 6.80 62.00 -11.71
CA PHE A 589 6.83 63.41 -11.31
C PHE A 589 6.55 63.53 -9.80
N THR A 590 7.29 64.39 -9.12
CA THR A 590 7.12 64.65 -7.70
C THR A 590 5.84 65.47 -7.49
N VAL A 591 4.79 64.86 -6.95
CA VAL A 591 3.46 65.48 -6.73
C VAL A 591 3.54 66.87 -6.07
N TRP A 592 4.49 67.07 -5.15
CA TRP A 592 4.69 68.37 -4.50
C TRP A 592 5.13 69.50 -5.45
N LEU A 593 5.88 69.22 -6.52
CA LEU A 593 6.27 70.24 -7.51
C LEU A 593 5.07 70.74 -8.32
N VAL A 594 4.11 69.87 -8.61
CA VAL A 594 2.86 70.25 -9.30
C VAL A 594 2.00 71.12 -8.38
N VAL A 595 1.84 70.72 -7.12
CA VAL A 595 1.12 71.51 -6.10
C VAL A 595 1.79 72.87 -5.89
N PHE A 596 3.12 72.92 -5.79
CA PHE A 596 3.87 74.17 -5.68
C PHE A 596 3.65 75.09 -6.88
N GLY A 597 3.66 74.56 -8.10
CA GLY A 597 3.37 75.33 -9.32
C GLY A 597 1.97 75.95 -9.33
N VAL A 598 0.95 75.20 -8.91
CA VAL A 598 -0.43 75.69 -8.82
C VAL A 598 -0.57 76.78 -7.74
N VAL A 599 -0.01 76.56 -6.55
CA VAL A 599 -0.06 77.54 -5.46
C VAL A 599 0.65 78.85 -5.84
N MET A 600 1.83 78.77 -6.44
CA MET A 600 2.55 79.97 -6.91
C MET A 600 1.78 80.70 -8.01
N GLY A 601 1.15 79.98 -8.94
CA GLY A 601 0.29 80.56 -9.96
C GLY A 601 -0.87 81.36 -9.37
N VAL A 602 -1.62 80.77 -8.43
CA VAL A 602 -2.75 81.44 -7.75
C VAL A 602 -2.28 82.67 -6.97
N THR A 603 -1.14 82.58 -6.28
CA THR A 603 -0.59 83.71 -5.51
C THR A 603 -0.23 84.89 -6.42
N VAL A 604 0.40 84.63 -7.58
CA VAL A 604 0.75 85.67 -8.55
C VAL A 604 -0.49 86.30 -9.17
N PHE A 605 -1.48 85.49 -9.57
CA PHE A 605 -2.74 86.01 -10.11
C PHE A 605 -3.53 86.83 -9.08
N GLY A 606 -3.55 86.39 -7.81
CA GLY A 606 -4.14 87.14 -6.70
C GLY A 606 -3.44 88.48 -6.47
N GLY A 607 -2.10 88.51 -6.52
CA GLY A 607 -1.32 89.74 -6.43
C GLY A 607 -1.63 90.75 -7.55
N ILE A 608 -1.69 90.28 -8.80
CA ILE A 608 -2.03 91.12 -9.97
C ILE A 608 -3.47 91.64 -9.85
N TYR A 609 -4.40 90.80 -9.42
CA TYR A 609 -5.79 91.20 -9.18
C TYR A 609 -5.90 92.29 -8.12
N LEU A 610 -5.20 92.17 -6.99
CA LEU A 610 -5.22 93.20 -5.94
C LEU A 610 -4.66 94.54 -6.41
N ILE A 611 -3.56 94.53 -7.17
CA ILE A 611 -2.96 95.75 -7.73
C ILE A 611 -3.92 96.44 -8.71
N THR A 612 -4.49 95.68 -9.65
CA THR A 612 -5.40 96.21 -10.67
C THR A 612 -6.72 96.72 -10.07
N THR A 613 -7.29 95.99 -9.11
CA THR A 613 -8.52 96.40 -8.40
C THR A 613 -8.28 97.65 -7.55
N GLY A 614 -7.12 97.77 -6.90
CA GLY A 614 -6.73 98.97 -6.15
C GLY A 614 -6.65 100.23 -7.01
N ILE A 615 -6.12 100.12 -8.24
CA ILE A 615 -6.06 101.23 -9.21
C ILE A 615 -7.46 101.62 -9.69
N LEU A 616 -8.32 100.63 -9.99
CA LEU A 616 -9.70 100.85 -10.44
C LEU A 616 -10.58 101.48 -9.35
N ASN A 617 -10.40 101.09 -8.09
CA ASN A 617 -11.16 101.67 -6.97
C ASN A 617 -10.75 103.12 -6.66
N ARG A 618 -9.47 103.50 -6.85
CA ARG A 618 -9.06 104.92 -6.80
C ARG A 618 -9.73 105.74 -7.91
N LYS A 619 -9.84 105.21 -9.12
CA LYS A 619 -10.58 105.87 -10.23
C LYS A 619 -12.09 105.96 -9.97
N LYS A 620 -12.70 104.96 -9.32
CA LYS A 620 -14.13 104.98 -8.95
C LYS A 620 -14.44 105.94 -7.81
N LYS A 621 -13.57 106.07 -6.79
CA LYS A 621 -13.74 107.05 -5.69
C LYS A 621 -13.61 108.50 -6.17
N ALA A 622 -12.78 108.78 -7.16
CA ALA A 622 -12.72 110.10 -7.80
C ALA A 622 -14.00 110.48 -8.57
N LYS A 623 -14.81 109.48 -8.97
CA LYS A 623 -16.05 109.68 -9.74
C LYS A 623 -17.33 109.71 -8.88
N LYS A 624 -17.21 109.41 -7.57
CA LYS A 624 -18.34 109.32 -6.62
C LYS A 624 -18.38 110.50 -5.63
N ALA A 625 -17.59 111.54 -5.87
CA ALA A 625 -17.50 112.74 -5.04
C ALA A 625 -18.44 113.89 -5.50
N ASP A 626 -19.34 113.67 -6.47
CA ASP A 626 -20.11 114.76 -7.12
C ASP A 626 -21.63 114.61 -7.12
N GLU A 627 -22.23 113.62 -6.45
CA GLU A 627 -23.70 113.56 -6.35
C GLU A 627 -24.14 113.17 -4.93
N THR A 628 -24.84 114.10 -4.30
CA THR A 628 -25.36 114.07 -2.92
C THR A 628 -26.83 113.60 -2.86
N VAL A 629 -27.26 113.30 -1.62
CA VAL A 629 -28.65 113.21 -1.08
C VAL A 629 -29.24 111.78 -1.08
N ASN A 630 -29.81 111.19 -0.01
CA ASN A 630 -30.16 111.57 1.38
C ASN A 630 -30.12 110.29 2.29
N PRO A 631 -30.01 110.41 3.63
CA PRO A 631 -29.74 109.36 4.60
C PRO A 631 -31.02 108.78 5.26
N TYR A 632 -30.83 107.88 6.23
CA TYR A 632 -31.77 107.09 7.05
C TYR A 632 -31.98 105.65 6.51
N GLU A 633 -31.12 104.66 6.83
CA GLU A 633 -30.97 103.90 8.11
C GLU A 633 -32.29 103.25 8.57
N ASN A 634 -32.43 101.98 8.95
CA ASN A 634 -31.54 100.92 9.47
C ASN A 634 -32.17 99.54 9.10
N SER A 635 -31.42 98.50 8.74
CA SER A 635 -30.84 97.46 9.62
C SER A 635 -31.79 96.96 10.72
N ASP A 636 -32.10 95.66 10.72
CA ASP A 636 -31.55 94.74 11.70
C ASP A 636 -32.01 93.29 11.49
N ASP A 637 -31.11 92.41 11.89
CA ASP A 637 -31.10 90.96 11.81
C ASP A 637 -32.15 90.28 12.73
N GLY A 638 -32.37 88.98 12.55
CA GLY A 638 -32.86 88.12 13.63
C GLY A 638 -33.55 86.83 13.20
N GLU A 639 -32.85 85.71 13.38
CA GLU A 639 -33.34 84.33 13.35
C GLU A 639 -34.51 84.09 14.32
N VAL A 640 -35.44 83.16 14.02
CA VAL A 640 -36.00 82.22 15.02
C VAL A 640 -36.47 80.91 14.36
N ASN A 641 -36.04 79.80 14.96
CA ASN A 641 -36.42 78.41 14.75
C ASN A 641 -37.76 78.10 15.48
N LYS A 642 -38.72 77.38 14.86
CA LYS A 642 -39.94 76.91 15.54
C LYS A 642 -40.17 75.42 15.29
N ALA A 643 -39.78 74.63 16.28
CA ALA A 643 -40.35 73.32 16.53
C ALA A 643 -41.79 73.47 17.06
N PHE A 644 -42.63 72.50 16.72
CA PHE A 644 -44.01 72.31 17.19
C PHE A 644 -45.03 73.39 16.82
N GLU A 645 -45.89 73.08 15.86
CA GLU A 645 -47.34 73.06 16.10
C GLU A 645 -48.03 72.20 15.04
N GLU A 646 -48.85 71.28 15.54
CA GLU A 646 -49.55 70.18 14.88
C GLU A 646 -50.74 70.62 14.02
N ASP A 647 -51.12 69.69 13.13
CA ASP A 647 -52.47 69.37 12.65
C ASP A 647 -53.30 70.42 11.92
N ILE A 648 -53.77 70.03 10.72
CA ILE A 648 -55.16 69.59 10.49
C ILE A 648 -55.32 69.14 9.03
N GLU A 649 -55.81 67.90 8.90
CA GLU A 649 -56.73 67.31 7.92
C GLU A 649 -56.75 67.83 6.46
N GLN A 650 -56.45 66.97 5.47
CA GLN A 650 -57.34 65.97 4.84
C GLN A 650 -58.25 66.57 3.75
N THR A 651 -57.97 66.23 2.48
CA THR A 651 -58.87 65.50 1.56
C THR A 651 -58.44 65.66 0.10
N GLY A 652 -58.45 64.55 -0.65
CA GLY A 652 -58.78 64.56 -2.07
C GLY A 652 -57.70 64.17 -3.09
N LEU A 653 -57.54 62.84 -3.28
CA LEU A 653 -56.95 62.11 -4.42
C LEU A 653 -55.44 62.19 -4.69
#